data_AF-A0A9D6W2P1-F1
#
_entry.id   AF-A0A9D6W2P1-F1
#
_cell.length_a   1.000
_cell.length_b   1.000
_cell.length_c   1.000
_cell.angle_alpha   90.00
_cell.angle_beta   90.00
_cell.angle_gamma   90.00
#
_symmetry.space_group_name_H-M   'P 1'
#
loop_
_entity.id
_entity.type
_entity.pdbx_description
1 polymer ?
#
loop_
_entity_poly.entity_id
_entity_poly.type
_entity_poly.pdbx_seq_one_letter_code
_entity_poly.pdbx_strand_id
1 'polypeptide(L)'
;MKTTAAVLAVLLAVATIRNAPADSPDESLAELRAIAGPQLSYLEAEGQPVLRFLAGRLTVAPAADLRAAGREFLARHAAALGLDAGTALGVERELPLSSGAVLRYRARIGGIPVVGGEVTLRFDRDGILRVVNSGLQPFTRVDPPEPLLGSAAAAATALDLPHVAAPADSDELWAGLVYLPMGGEARLAWQVETGRVPALLANWVTWVDARSGRVLASRNRVWLDRLATVFEQNPVMTPTAVQVTLDDLPPWTEDPYSLTGELILSRICVDRHELTPLTYMGFTLNVHICTEAQVAQGDAAHDFLYTDNDDTAPEDLFAEAAMFYHANKVYDFYRTLGFDRLNEVPLRASVNFRIPVNLATGFDVANLTNPNGELYPLDNAMFMPAGDSGMFIPRDSDSIVFGQGTRSDFSYDGDIVYHEFTHAVIDSTSGLEAATIDDQGLDIGPGALNEGYADVFAMFLTGNSGMGEYAGAGLAPGGMIRTLENDKRCPDDMIGEVHEDSQPWASAAWELYDLYGDPIVQPYYDAMVSLTSQADFAVAVRDTLAEIEAQVDAATAAGAQAEFERRNIVGCVRAIEGGRAPHPQLIGEGTGSVGLGPYVPGYMMFHVAIPAGQRQVRLSFGAAAGGLMGGSIAPFVLFKKGTERLRFTYAGTTVRDNSDLAIAATEVADGEYEAVYCEAGELEAGDYWAMIANTGSGQMQMQEIALRYNDSTPDVPCIGDDPDAGDGGGDGPEDVPEEVADAVGDGEAVGDGGLACEPVDCAERCRAAGRPGGECRGEGADLQCVCTSDEGGGCGCRAGRTSGALGGLLLLLGTGVLLARRRRS
;
A
#
# COMPACT_ATOMS: atom_id res chain seq x y z
N MET A 1 -52.59 -2.75 49.41
CA MET A 1 -53.32 -1.52 49.05
C MET A 1 -52.35 -0.59 48.33
N LYS A 2 -52.77 -0.05 47.17
CA LYS A 2 -52.02 0.76 46.17
C LYS A 2 -51.13 -0.12 45.25
N THR A 3 -51.22 -0.12 43.92
CA THR A 3 -52.00 0.66 42.95
C THR A 3 -52.10 -0.17 41.66
N THR A 4 -53.32 -0.30 41.15
CA THR A 4 -53.69 -0.93 39.88
C THR A 4 -53.16 -0.07 38.72
N ALA A 5 -52.34 -0.62 37.83
CA ALA A 5 -52.03 -0.02 36.53
C ALA A 5 -52.50 -0.99 35.43
N ALA A 6 -53.42 -0.49 34.63
CA ALA A 6 -54.17 -1.23 33.63
C ALA A 6 -53.27 -1.73 32.50
N VAL A 7 -53.28 -3.05 32.26
CA VAL A 7 -52.85 -3.62 30.98
C VAL A 7 -53.97 -3.32 29.99
N LEU A 8 -53.75 -2.28 29.18
CA LEU A 8 -54.60 -1.99 28.03
C LEU A 8 -54.30 -3.05 26.97
N ALA A 9 -55.09 -4.13 26.96
CA ALA A 9 -55.12 -5.06 25.84
C ALA A 9 -55.64 -4.32 24.61
N VAL A 10 -54.73 -3.78 23.80
CA VAL A 10 -55.06 -3.33 22.45
C VAL A 10 -55.30 -4.59 21.63
N LEU A 11 -56.58 -4.94 21.44
CA LEU A 11 -56.98 -5.84 20.36
C LEU A 11 -56.59 -5.17 19.04
N LEU A 12 -55.38 -5.46 18.53
CA LEU A 12 -55.07 -5.20 17.14
C LEU A 12 -55.97 -6.11 16.30
N ALA A 13 -56.92 -5.50 15.59
CA ALA A 13 -57.63 -6.17 14.51
C ALA A 13 -56.59 -6.67 13.50
N VAL A 14 -56.39 -7.98 13.42
CA VAL A 14 -55.52 -8.61 12.43
C VAL A 14 -56.23 -8.51 11.08
N ALA A 15 -56.00 -7.41 10.36
CA ALA A 15 -56.29 -7.36 8.93
C ALA A 15 -55.26 -8.25 8.23
N THR A 16 -55.61 -9.51 8.00
CA THR A 16 -54.78 -10.46 7.25
C THR A 16 -54.88 -10.14 5.76
N ILE A 17 -53.73 -9.93 5.12
CA ILE A 17 -53.64 -9.87 3.66
C ILE A 17 -53.72 -11.33 3.16
N ARG A 18 -54.75 -11.67 2.38
CA ARG A 18 -54.86 -12.98 1.71
C ARG A 18 -54.41 -12.83 0.26
N ASN A 19 -53.66 -13.82 -0.23
CA ASN A 19 -52.97 -13.85 -1.53
C ASN A 19 -53.86 -13.42 -2.71
N ALA A 20 -53.42 -12.39 -3.44
CA ALA A 20 -53.70 -12.19 -4.86
C ALA A 20 -52.84 -13.20 -5.67
N PRO A 21 -53.15 -13.47 -6.97
CA PRO A 21 -52.27 -14.29 -7.81
C PRO A 21 -50.82 -13.78 -7.75
N ALA A 22 -49.86 -14.70 -7.67
CA ALA A 22 -48.47 -14.39 -7.41
C ALA A 22 -47.84 -13.69 -8.63
N ASP A 23 -47.54 -12.40 -8.49
CA ASP A 23 -46.66 -11.72 -9.43
C ASP A 23 -45.22 -12.20 -9.19
N SER A 24 -44.56 -12.59 -10.27
CA SER A 24 -43.11 -12.85 -10.26
C SER A 24 -42.33 -11.58 -9.90
N PRO A 25 -41.07 -11.69 -9.44
CA PRO A 25 -40.20 -10.53 -9.24
C PRO A 25 -40.10 -9.63 -10.46
N ASP A 26 -40.04 -10.21 -11.66
CA ASP A 26 -39.99 -9.47 -12.92
C ASP A 26 -41.24 -8.62 -13.16
N GLU A 27 -42.43 -9.17 -12.88
CA GLU A 27 -43.70 -8.45 -13.00
C GLU A 27 -43.80 -7.32 -11.96
N SER A 28 -43.45 -7.60 -10.71
CA SER A 28 -43.40 -6.57 -9.66
C SER A 28 -42.39 -5.47 -9.97
N LEU A 29 -41.20 -5.81 -10.47
CA LEU A 29 -40.20 -4.82 -10.89
C LEU A 29 -40.68 -4.00 -12.08
N ALA A 30 -41.38 -4.60 -13.05
CA ALA A 30 -41.95 -3.87 -14.17
C ALA A 30 -42.97 -2.81 -13.69
N GLU A 31 -43.86 -3.19 -12.77
CA GLU A 31 -44.82 -2.24 -12.18
C GLU A 31 -44.13 -1.14 -11.38
N LEU A 32 -43.13 -1.49 -10.55
CA LEU A 32 -42.41 -0.53 -9.72
C LEU A 32 -41.54 0.42 -10.57
N ARG A 33 -40.93 -0.06 -11.66
CA ARG A 33 -40.21 0.78 -12.63
C ARG A 33 -41.14 1.79 -13.30
N ALA A 34 -42.39 1.42 -13.57
CA ALA A 34 -43.39 2.35 -14.11
C ALA A 34 -43.73 3.51 -13.15
N ILE A 35 -43.52 3.32 -11.83
CA ILE A 35 -43.76 4.34 -10.81
C ILE A 35 -42.49 5.15 -10.51
N ALA A 36 -41.37 4.46 -10.29
CA ALA A 36 -40.11 5.05 -9.82
C ALA A 36 -39.23 5.58 -10.97
N GLY A 37 -39.45 5.14 -12.21
CA GLY A 37 -38.59 5.48 -13.35
C GLY A 37 -37.15 4.96 -13.17
N PRO A 38 -36.13 5.66 -13.70
CA PRO A 38 -34.74 5.23 -13.61
C PRO A 38 -34.17 5.25 -12.18
N GLN A 39 -34.92 5.78 -11.20
CA GLN A 39 -34.50 5.90 -9.81
C GLN A 39 -34.85 4.67 -8.95
N LEU A 40 -35.37 3.59 -9.55
CA LEU A 40 -35.63 2.34 -8.82
C LEU A 40 -34.31 1.61 -8.58
N SER A 41 -33.90 1.53 -7.32
CA SER A 41 -32.82 0.64 -6.87
C SER A 41 -33.41 -0.58 -6.18
N TYR A 42 -32.83 -1.76 -6.41
CA TYR A 42 -33.30 -3.00 -5.80
C TYR A 42 -32.15 -3.97 -5.58
N LEU A 43 -32.34 -4.89 -4.62
CA LEU A 43 -31.46 -6.04 -4.40
C LEU A 43 -32.31 -7.32 -4.42
N GLU A 44 -31.87 -8.31 -5.18
CA GLU A 44 -32.42 -9.66 -5.19
C GLU A 44 -31.60 -10.58 -4.27
N ALA A 45 -32.23 -11.63 -3.76
CA ALA A 45 -31.53 -12.65 -3.00
C ALA A 45 -30.66 -13.51 -3.93
N GLU A 46 -29.40 -13.73 -3.59
CA GLU A 46 -28.51 -14.56 -4.39
C GLU A 46 -29.06 -16.00 -4.52
N GLY A 47 -29.19 -16.47 -5.76
CA GLY A 47 -29.72 -17.81 -6.07
C GLY A 47 -31.24 -18.00 -5.90
N GLN A 48 -32.02 -16.96 -5.59
CA GLN A 48 -33.49 -17.04 -5.55
C GLN A 48 -34.17 -15.82 -6.21
N PRO A 49 -35.27 -16.00 -6.94
CA PRO A 49 -36.04 -14.90 -7.51
C PRO A 49 -36.90 -14.24 -6.41
N VAL A 50 -36.25 -13.52 -5.48
CA VAL A 50 -36.91 -12.84 -4.35
C VAL A 50 -36.26 -11.48 -4.12
N LEU A 51 -37.08 -10.43 -4.01
CA LEU A 51 -36.65 -9.06 -3.75
C LEU A 51 -36.40 -8.84 -2.25
N ARG A 52 -35.18 -8.44 -1.89
CA ARG A 52 -34.75 -8.15 -0.51
C ARG A 52 -34.83 -6.68 -0.16
N PHE A 53 -34.55 -5.83 -1.15
CA PHE A 53 -34.51 -4.39 -0.99
C PHE A 53 -35.15 -3.72 -2.20
N LEU A 54 -35.92 -2.66 -1.93
CA LEU A 54 -36.43 -1.74 -2.93
C LEU A 54 -36.27 -0.31 -2.41
N ALA A 55 -35.74 0.59 -3.23
CA ALA A 55 -35.67 2.02 -2.94
C ALA A 55 -36.07 2.85 -4.15
N GLY A 56 -36.79 3.96 -3.90
CA GLY A 56 -37.24 4.88 -4.92
C GLY A 56 -38.58 5.52 -4.57
N ARG A 57 -39.37 5.94 -5.57
CA ARG A 57 -40.79 6.27 -5.37
C ARG A 57 -41.62 5.03 -5.64
N LEU A 58 -42.08 4.33 -4.60
CA LEU A 58 -42.72 3.01 -4.72
C LEU A 58 -44.26 3.07 -4.70
N THR A 59 -44.83 4.28 -4.60
CA THR A 59 -46.28 4.53 -4.65
C THR A 59 -46.55 5.75 -5.53
N VAL A 60 -47.65 5.68 -6.29
CA VAL A 60 -48.02 6.75 -7.23
C VAL A 60 -48.48 8.01 -6.50
N ALA A 61 -49.30 7.86 -5.45
CA ALA A 61 -49.92 8.97 -4.73
C ALA A 61 -49.52 8.98 -3.24
N PRO A 62 -49.37 10.17 -2.64
CA PRO A 62 -49.35 10.37 -1.20
C PRO A 62 -50.47 9.62 -0.47
N ALA A 63 -50.14 8.88 0.58
CA ALA A 63 -51.13 8.20 1.42
C ALA A 63 -51.28 8.90 2.78
N ALA A 64 -52.52 9.28 3.12
CA ALA A 64 -52.83 9.77 4.47
C ALA A 64 -52.97 8.63 5.49
N ASP A 65 -53.41 7.45 5.06
CA ASP A 65 -53.43 6.21 5.86
C ASP A 65 -52.29 5.29 5.39
N LEU A 66 -51.14 5.40 6.06
CA LEU A 66 -49.95 4.60 5.73
C LEU A 66 -50.20 3.10 5.88
N ARG A 67 -51.05 2.69 6.83
CA ARG A 67 -51.36 1.27 7.04
C ARG A 67 -52.20 0.71 5.90
N ALA A 68 -53.15 1.49 5.40
CA ALA A 68 -53.90 1.11 4.20
C ALA A 68 -52.98 0.99 2.98
N ALA A 69 -52.12 1.98 2.75
CA ALA A 69 -51.17 1.96 1.64
C ALA A 69 -50.16 0.81 1.75
N GLY A 70 -49.64 0.54 2.94
CA GLY A 70 -48.74 -0.59 3.16
C GLY A 70 -49.41 -1.94 2.93
N ARG A 71 -50.68 -2.11 3.33
CA ARG A 71 -51.43 -3.33 3.03
C ARG A 71 -51.69 -3.49 1.54
N GLU A 72 -52.01 -2.40 0.84
CA GLU A 72 -52.22 -2.42 -0.60
C GLU A 72 -50.94 -2.80 -1.35
N PHE A 73 -49.81 -2.19 -0.97
CA PHE A 73 -48.50 -2.53 -1.54
C PHE A 73 -48.16 -4.00 -1.34
N LEU A 74 -48.28 -4.51 -0.10
CA LEU A 74 -47.98 -5.91 0.20
C LEU A 74 -48.97 -6.89 -0.44
N ALA A 75 -50.24 -6.50 -0.62
CA ALA A 75 -51.20 -7.34 -1.34
C ALA A 75 -50.82 -7.60 -2.80
N ARG A 76 -50.07 -6.67 -3.41
CA ARG A 76 -49.56 -6.78 -4.78
C ARG A 76 -48.20 -7.46 -4.83
N HIS A 77 -47.26 -7.02 -4.00
CA HIS A 77 -45.84 -7.38 -4.17
C HIS A 77 -45.30 -8.41 -3.17
N ALA A 78 -46.07 -8.88 -2.18
CA ALA A 78 -45.52 -9.75 -1.14
C ALA A 78 -44.98 -11.09 -1.66
N ALA A 79 -45.55 -11.64 -2.75
CA ALA A 79 -45.03 -12.85 -3.39
C ALA A 79 -43.60 -12.62 -3.94
N ALA A 80 -43.38 -11.53 -4.66
CA ALA A 80 -42.06 -11.11 -5.14
C ALA A 80 -41.08 -10.80 -3.99
N LEU A 81 -41.58 -10.38 -2.83
CA LEU A 81 -40.79 -10.20 -1.61
C LEU A 81 -40.49 -11.51 -0.86
N GLY A 82 -41.01 -12.65 -1.33
CA GLY A 82 -40.73 -13.98 -0.78
C GLY A 82 -41.80 -14.53 0.18
N LEU A 83 -43.03 -14.00 0.16
CA LEU A 83 -44.12 -14.52 0.99
C LEU A 83 -44.62 -15.88 0.48
N ASP A 84 -44.47 -16.92 1.30
CA ASP A 84 -44.93 -18.26 0.97
C ASP A 84 -46.46 -18.43 0.99
N ALA A 85 -46.97 -19.39 0.22
CA ALA A 85 -48.39 -19.70 0.17
C ALA A 85 -48.92 -20.20 1.53
N GLY A 86 -49.98 -19.56 2.03
CA GLY A 86 -50.55 -19.88 3.36
C GLY A 86 -49.88 -19.13 4.52
N THR A 87 -48.89 -18.28 4.24
CA THR A 87 -48.34 -17.33 5.21
C THR A 87 -49.10 -16.00 5.14
N ALA A 88 -49.45 -15.43 6.29
CA ALA A 88 -50.10 -14.13 6.39
C ALA A 88 -49.15 -13.09 6.95
N LEU A 89 -49.18 -11.86 6.40
CA LEU A 89 -48.52 -10.71 7.00
C LEU A 89 -49.47 -9.96 7.91
N GLY A 90 -49.03 -9.69 9.15
CA GLY A 90 -49.74 -8.81 10.08
C GLY A 90 -48.88 -7.60 10.43
N VAL A 91 -49.50 -6.43 10.55
CA VAL A 91 -48.82 -5.23 11.09
C VAL A 91 -48.42 -5.51 12.53
N GLU A 92 -47.13 -5.42 12.80
CA GLU A 92 -46.58 -5.59 14.15
C GLU A 92 -46.39 -4.24 14.83
N ARG A 93 -45.83 -3.26 14.11
CA ARG A 93 -45.50 -1.96 14.68
C ARG A 93 -45.53 -0.87 13.62
N GLU A 94 -45.87 0.32 14.06
CA GLU A 94 -45.66 1.57 13.34
C GLU A 94 -44.72 2.43 14.17
N LEU A 95 -43.64 2.88 13.55
CA LEU A 95 -42.59 3.66 14.17
C LEU A 95 -42.60 5.06 13.55
N PRO A 96 -43.05 6.09 14.28
CA PRO A 96 -42.99 7.46 13.78
C PRO A 96 -41.54 7.93 13.68
N LEU A 97 -41.21 8.64 12.60
CA LEU A 97 -39.91 9.28 12.38
C LEU A 97 -40.11 10.80 12.24
N SER A 98 -39.06 11.57 12.51
CA SER A 98 -39.08 13.02 12.22
C SER A 98 -39.29 13.31 10.72
N SER A 99 -39.01 12.35 9.83
CA SER A 99 -39.10 12.45 8.37
C SER A 99 -40.16 11.52 7.74
N GLY A 100 -41.09 10.96 8.52
CA GLY A 100 -42.14 10.06 8.02
C GLY A 100 -42.47 8.96 9.02
N ALA A 101 -42.58 7.71 8.56
CA ALA A 101 -42.81 6.56 9.45
C ALA A 101 -42.32 5.25 8.84
N VAL A 102 -42.09 4.23 9.68
CA VAL A 102 -41.82 2.86 9.25
C VAL A 102 -42.94 1.94 9.73
N LEU A 103 -43.53 1.17 8.82
CA LEU A 103 -44.41 0.06 9.16
C LEU A 103 -43.63 -1.24 9.12
N ARG A 104 -43.67 -1.99 10.23
CA ARG A 104 -43.11 -3.35 10.31
C ARG A 104 -44.24 -4.37 10.30
N TYR A 105 -44.12 -5.32 9.40
CA TYR A 105 -45.00 -6.48 9.25
C TYR A 105 -44.23 -7.74 9.62
N ARG A 106 -44.93 -8.71 10.22
CA ARG A 106 -44.38 -10.02 10.54
C ARG A 106 -45.20 -11.11 9.88
N ALA A 107 -44.52 -12.06 9.27
CA ALA A 107 -45.09 -13.27 8.71
C ALA A 107 -45.58 -14.22 9.80
N ARG A 108 -46.75 -14.82 9.56
CA ARG A 108 -47.38 -15.79 10.44
C ARG A 108 -47.96 -16.95 9.63
N ILE A 109 -47.61 -18.17 10.00
CA ILE A 109 -48.19 -19.40 9.45
C ILE A 109 -49.20 -19.92 10.47
N GLY A 110 -50.49 -20.01 10.11
CA GLY A 110 -51.53 -20.41 11.06
C GLY A 110 -51.63 -19.53 12.30
N GLY A 111 -51.17 -18.27 12.23
CA GLY A 111 -51.11 -17.34 13.36
C GLY A 111 -49.81 -17.38 14.17
N ILE A 112 -48.96 -18.39 13.95
CA ILE A 112 -47.66 -18.57 14.63
C ILE A 112 -46.60 -17.73 13.91
N PRO A 113 -45.85 -16.86 14.62
CA PRO A 113 -44.85 -15.98 14.01
C PRO A 113 -43.68 -16.75 13.41
N VAL A 114 -43.18 -16.28 12.27
CA VAL A 114 -41.95 -16.78 11.63
C VAL A 114 -40.76 -15.96 12.13
N VAL A 115 -39.71 -16.62 12.61
CA VAL A 115 -38.45 -15.96 13.02
C VAL A 115 -37.76 -15.38 11.79
N GLY A 116 -37.37 -14.11 11.83
CA GLY A 116 -36.73 -13.41 10.70
C GLY A 116 -37.66 -13.06 9.53
N GLY A 117 -38.90 -13.57 9.51
CA GLY A 117 -39.89 -13.28 8.47
C GLY A 117 -40.56 -11.92 8.65
N GLU A 118 -39.82 -10.83 8.45
CA GLU A 118 -40.32 -9.46 8.59
C GLU A 118 -40.26 -8.69 7.27
N VAL A 119 -41.19 -7.75 7.09
CA VAL A 119 -41.12 -6.73 6.02
C VAL A 119 -41.23 -5.36 6.64
N THR A 120 -40.37 -4.43 6.24
CA THR A 120 -40.45 -3.03 6.66
C THR A 120 -40.75 -2.14 5.47
N LEU A 121 -41.65 -1.18 5.66
CA LEU A 121 -42.09 -0.19 4.67
C LEU A 121 -41.81 1.21 5.23
N ARG A 122 -40.88 1.96 4.65
CA ARG A 122 -40.54 3.33 5.05
C ARG A 122 -41.27 4.34 4.19
N PHE A 123 -42.13 5.13 4.81
CA PHE A 123 -42.82 6.26 4.19
C PHE A 123 -42.11 7.58 4.56
N ASP A 124 -42.12 8.54 3.63
CA ASP A 124 -41.69 9.92 3.91
C ASP A 124 -42.82 10.77 4.55
N ARG A 125 -42.55 12.06 4.81
CA ARG A 125 -43.53 12.99 5.40
C ARG A 125 -44.76 13.22 4.52
N ASP A 126 -44.62 13.03 3.21
CA ASP A 126 -45.71 13.19 2.25
C ASP A 126 -46.50 11.89 2.09
N GLY A 127 -46.19 10.85 2.86
CA GLY A 127 -46.90 9.57 2.80
C GLY A 127 -46.56 8.75 1.55
N ILE A 128 -45.40 8.97 0.93
CA ILE A 128 -44.90 8.17 -0.18
C ILE A 128 -44.02 7.05 0.35
N LEU A 129 -44.27 5.82 -0.09
CA LEU A 129 -43.41 4.67 0.19
C LEU A 129 -42.07 4.84 -0.54
N ARG A 130 -40.98 4.86 0.24
CA ARG A 130 -39.61 5.09 -0.26
C ARG A 130 -38.71 3.88 -0.22
N VAL A 131 -38.80 3.09 0.85
CA VAL A 131 -37.91 1.94 1.05
C VAL A 131 -38.72 0.74 1.52
N VAL A 132 -38.39 -0.44 0.98
CA VAL A 132 -38.90 -1.73 1.44
C VAL A 132 -37.72 -2.66 1.71
N ASN A 133 -37.70 -3.26 2.91
CA ASN A 133 -36.78 -4.35 3.23
C ASN A 133 -37.58 -5.63 3.53
N SER A 134 -37.18 -6.77 2.98
CA SER A 134 -37.84 -8.07 3.18
C SER A 134 -36.90 -9.16 3.69
N GLY A 135 -37.22 -9.71 4.85
CA GLY A 135 -36.68 -10.96 5.39
C GLY A 135 -37.55 -12.19 5.11
N LEU A 136 -38.57 -12.08 4.24
CA LEU A 136 -39.44 -13.21 3.90
C LEU A 136 -38.70 -14.24 3.06
N GLN A 137 -39.12 -15.49 3.15
CA GLN A 137 -38.51 -16.58 2.41
C GLN A 137 -39.58 -17.63 2.07
N PRO A 138 -39.56 -18.16 0.83
CA PRO A 138 -40.46 -19.23 0.44
C PRO A 138 -40.07 -20.53 1.14
N PHE A 139 -41.05 -21.36 1.49
CA PHE A 139 -40.82 -22.66 2.12
C PHE A 139 -41.22 -23.79 1.19
N THR A 140 -40.32 -24.78 1.04
CA THR A 140 -40.64 -26.04 0.33
C THR A 140 -41.38 -27.01 1.23
N ARG A 141 -41.29 -26.83 2.55
CA ARG A 141 -41.98 -27.65 3.55
C ARG A 141 -42.27 -26.85 4.82
N VAL A 142 -43.43 -27.08 5.41
CA VAL A 142 -43.86 -26.46 6.66
C VAL A 142 -44.31 -27.55 7.63
N ASP A 143 -43.80 -27.53 8.86
CA ASP A 143 -44.21 -28.48 9.91
C ASP A 143 -45.66 -28.24 10.35
N PRO A 144 -46.42 -29.28 10.78
CA PRO A 144 -47.78 -29.08 11.28
C PRO A 144 -47.80 -28.24 12.56
N PRO A 145 -48.79 -27.36 12.76
CA PRO A 145 -48.78 -26.30 13.77
C PRO A 145 -49.01 -26.79 15.21
N GLU A 146 -49.40 -28.05 15.42
CA GLU A 146 -49.62 -28.62 16.74
C GLU A 146 -48.28 -29.06 17.39
N PRO A 147 -47.86 -28.46 18.51
CA PRO A 147 -46.68 -28.92 19.24
C PRO A 147 -46.97 -30.25 19.96
N LEU A 148 -45.99 -31.16 19.95
CA LEU A 148 -46.04 -32.41 20.75
C LEU A 148 -45.33 -32.26 22.10
N LEU A 149 -44.48 -31.24 22.23
CA LEU A 149 -43.79 -30.87 23.47
C LEU A 149 -44.42 -29.59 24.04
N GLY A 150 -44.65 -29.55 25.35
CA GLY A 150 -45.12 -28.35 26.04
C GLY A 150 -44.01 -27.33 26.28
N SER A 151 -44.37 -26.04 26.41
CA SER A 151 -43.43 -24.94 26.65
C SER A 151 -42.55 -25.12 27.89
N ALA A 152 -43.09 -25.67 28.98
CA ALA A 152 -42.33 -25.93 30.21
C ALA A 152 -41.23 -26.97 30.02
N ALA A 153 -41.48 -28.02 29.22
CA ALA A 153 -40.48 -29.02 28.90
C ALA A 153 -39.41 -28.46 27.95
N ALA A 154 -39.81 -27.63 26.98
CA ALA A 154 -38.86 -26.91 26.14
C ALA A 154 -37.97 -25.93 26.93
N ALA A 155 -38.55 -25.22 27.90
CA ALA A 155 -37.80 -24.34 28.78
C ALA A 155 -36.80 -25.12 29.65
N ALA A 156 -37.21 -26.28 30.19
CA ALA A 156 -36.30 -27.17 30.91
C ALA A 156 -35.16 -27.66 30.00
N THR A 157 -35.45 -28.08 28.77
CA THR A 157 -34.43 -28.46 27.78
C THR A 157 -33.44 -27.32 27.50
N ALA A 158 -33.92 -26.09 27.37
CA ALA A 158 -33.06 -24.93 27.14
C ALA A 158 -32.15 -24.63 28.35
N LEU A 159 -32.67 -24.78 29.58
CA LEU A 159 -31.92 -24.54 30.83
C LEU A 159 -30.95 -25.66 31.20
N ASP A 160 -31.10 -26.85 30.62
CA ASP A 160 -30.20 -28.00 30.82
C ASP A 160 -28.95 -27.92 29.91
N LEU A 161 -28.89 -26.94 29.01
CA LEU A 161 -27.73 -26.71 28.15
C LEU A 161 -26.56 -26.18 28.98
N PRO A 162 -25.34 -26.74 28.84
CA PRO A 162 -24.19 -26.37 29.68
C PRO A 162 -23.80 -24.88 29.61
N HIS A 163 -24.04 -24.25 28.46
CA HIS A 163 -23.71 -22.84 28.20
C HIS A 163 -24.84 -21.86 28.56
N VAL A 164 -26.03 -22.35 28.93
CA VAL A 164 -27.19 -21.52 29.25
C VAL A 164 -27.38 -21.43 30.76
N ALA A 165 -27.23 -20.22 31.30
CA ALA A 165 -27.52 -19.96 32.71
C ALA A 165 -29.02 -19.69 32.94
N ALA A 166 -29.54 -20.16 34.07
CA ALA A 166 -30.88 -19.80 34.51
C ALA A 166 -30.96 -18.32 34.90
N PRO A 167 -32.06 -17.61 34.59
CA PRO A 167 -32.23 -16.23 35.03
C PRO A 167 -32.33 -16.15 36.55
N ALA A 168 -31.85 -15.04 37.12
CA ALA A 168 -32.04 -14.72 38.54
C ALA A 168 -33.52 -14.45 38.88
N ASP A 169 -34.30 -14.01 37.89
CA ASP A 169 -35.74 -13.79 37.98
C ASP A 169 -36.48 -14.73 37.02
N SER A 170 -37.28 -15.65 37.57
CA SER A 170 -38.06 -16.60 36.77
C SER A 170 -39.11 -15.93 35.89
N ASP A 171 -39.52 -14.70 36.20
CA ASP A 171 -40.49 -13.94 35.40
C ASP A 171 -39.88 -13.43 34.07
N GLU A 172 -38.54 -13.41 33.94
CA GLU A 172 -37.86 -13.10 32.68
C GLU A 172 -37.77 -14.30 31.72
N LEU A 173 -38.05 -15.52 32.18
CA LEU A 173 -38.08 -16.72 31.34
C LEU A 173 -39.37 -16.74 30.50
N TRP A 174 -39.22 -16.65 29.18
CA TRP A 174 -40.34 -16.66 28.25
C TRP A 174 -40.20 -17.80 27.23
N ALA A 175 -41.29 -18.48 26.91
CA ALA A 175 -41.32 -19.50 25.86
C ALA A 175 -42.54 -19.31 24.96
N GLY A 176 -42.29 -18.99 23.69
CA GLY A 176 -43.32 -18.80 22.68
C GLY A 176 -43.16 -19.74 21.49
N LEU A 177 -44.28 -20.17 20.92
CA LEU A 177 -44.27 -21.01 19.72
C LEU A 177 -43.97 -20.14 18.48
N VAL A 178 -43.03 -20.59 17.66
CA VAL A 178 -42.56 -19.92 16.44
C VAL A 178 -42.36 -20.94 15.31
N TYR A 179 -42.35 -20.47 14.07
CA TYR A 179 -41.72 -21.18 12.97
C TYR A 179 -40.30 -20.66 12.78
N LEU A 180 -39.32 -21.55 12.92
CA LEU A 180 -37.91 -21.26 12.66
C LEU A 180 -37.57 -21.71 11.23
N PRO A 181 -37.21 -20.79 10.33
CA PRO A 181 -36.67 -21.15 9.02
C PRO A 181 -35.34 -21.91 9.15
N MET A 182 -35.24 -23.07 8.51
CA MET A 182 -34.01 -23.86 8.42
C MET A 182 -33.87 -24.37 6.98
N GLY A 183 -33.05 -23.67 6.17
CA GLY A 183 -33.03 -23.89 4.73
C GLY A 183 -34.40 -23.59 4.11
N GLY A 184 -34.91 -24.50 3.26
CA GLY A 184 -36.26 -24.37 2.68
C GLY A 184 -37.41 -24.84 3.61
N GLU A 185 -37.13 -25.26 4.85
CA GLU A 185 -38.16 -25.78 5.76
C GLU A 185 -38.55 -24.75 6.84
N ALA A 186 -39.84 -24.60 7.12
CA ALA A 186 -40.35 -23.90 8.30
C ALA A 186 -40.62 -24.90 9.42
N ARG A 187 -39.74 -24.94 10.43
CA ARG A 187 -39.78 -25.89 11.54
C ARG A 187 -40.54 -25.33 12.72
N LEU A 188 -41.47 -26.10 13.29
CA LEU A 188 -42.22 -25.67 14.47
C LEU A 188 -41.33 -25.78 15.72
N ALA A 189 -41.10 -24.67 16.41
CA ALA A 189 -40.17 -24.60 17.55
C ALA A 189 -40.73 -23.75 18.70
N TRP A 190 -40.29 -24.05 19.92
CA TRP A 190 -40.37 -23.15 21.06
C TRP A 190 -39.16 -22.23 21.06
N GLN A 191 -39.37 -20.92 20.89
CA GLN A 191 -38.36 -19.91 21.19
C GLN A 191 -38.38 -19.66 22.71
N VAL A 192 -37.35 -20.14 23.39
CA VAL A 192 -37.13 -19.95 24.82
C VAL A 192 -36.12 -18.82 25.02
N GLU A 193 -36.55 -17.77 25.71
CA GLU A 193 -35.73 -16.64 26.11
C GLU A 193 -35.47 -16.74 27.61
N THR A 194 -34.21 -16.91 28.01
CA THR A 194 -33.86 -17.23 29.40
C THR A 194 -33.64 -15.99 30.27
N GLY A 195 -34.07 -14.80 29.84
CA GLY A 195 -33.83 -13.56 30.56
C GLY A 195 -32.37 -13.11 30.58
N ARG A 196 -32.11 -11.96 31.20
CA ARG A 196 -30.77 -11.38 31.33
C ARG A 196 -30.10 -11.92 32.58
N VAL A 197 -28.84 -12.30 32.45
CA VAL A 197 -27.96 -12.72 33.56
C VAL A 197 -26.73 -11.80 33.55
N PRO A 198 -26.81 -10.59 34.15
CA PRO A 198 -25.77 -9.58 34.06
C PRO A 198 -24.40 -10.06 34.54
N ALA A 199 -24.35 -10.89 35.59
CA ALA A 199 -23.11 -11.43 36.14
C ALA A 199 -22.35 -12.36 35.18
N LEU A 200 -23.02 -12.87 34.13
CA LEU A 200 -22.45 -13.77 33.13
C LEU A 200 -22.52 -13.19 31.71
N LEU A 201 -22.86 -11.90 31.56
CA LEU A 201 -23.06 -11.24 30.27
C LEU A 201 -23.91 -12.12 29.32
N ALA A 202 -25.00 -12.69 29.84
CA ALA A 202 -25.81 -13.67 29.13
C ALA A 202 -27.26 -13.23 28.97
N ASN A 203 -27.82 -13.44 27.78
CA ASN A 203 -29.23 -13.29 27.46
C ASN A 203 -29.59 -14.26 26.33
N TRP A 204 -29.78 -15.53 26.67
CA TRP A 204 -29.91 -16.59 25.67
C TRP A 204 -31.30 -16.64 25.03
N VAL A 205 -31.30 -16.94 23.73
CA VAL A 205 -32.47 -17.43 23.00
C VAL A 205 -32.15 -18.81 22.47
N THR A 206 -32.96 -19.79 22.85
CA THR A 206 -32.83 -21.18 22.41
C THR A 206 -34.11 -21.60 21.70
N TRP A 207 -33.98 -22.18 20.51
CA TRP A 207 -35.10 -22.76 19.78
C TRP A 207 -35.10 -24.27 19.97
N VAL A 208 -36.15 -24.79 20.58
CA VAL A 208 -36.34 -26.23 20.82
C VAL A 208 -37.42 -26.73 19.89
N ASP A 209 -37.15 -27.76 19.09
CA ASP A 209 -38.11 -28.38 18.18
C ASP A 209 -39.36 -28.79 18.97
N ALA A 210 -40.51 -28.22 18.59
CA ALA A 210 -41.74 -28.32 19.36
C ALA A 210 -42.39 -29.70 19.27
N ARG A 211 -41.82 -30.62 18.48
CA ARG A 211 -42.34 -31.98 18.29
C ARG A 211 -41.42 -33.03 18.91
N SER A 212 -40.10 -32.87 18.76
CA SER A 212 -39.09 -33.84 19.20
C SER A 212 -38.37 -33.44 20.50
N GLY A 213 -38.38 -32.16 20.87
CA GLY A 213 -37.59 -31.64 21.99
C GLY A 213 -36.10 -31.51 21.73
N ARG A 214 -35.65 -31.71 20.48
CA ARG A 214 -34.26 -31.47 20.10
C ARG A 214 -34.00 -29.96 20.04
N VAL A 215 -32.88 -29.51 20.57
CA VAL A 215 -32.41 -28.12 20.39
C VAL A 215 -32.05 -27.92 18.90
N LEU A 216 -32.66 -26.92 18.27
CA LEU A 216 -32.43 -26.56 16.87
C LEU A 216 -31.34 -25.49 16.73
N ALA A 217 -31.32 -24.52 17.65
CA ALA A 217 -30.31 -23.46 17.71
C ALA A 217 -30.31 -22.81 19.10
N SER A 218 -29.21 -22.16 19.48
CA SER A 218 -29.08 -21.36 20.70
C SER A 218 -28.14 -20.19 20.43
N ARG A 219 -28.46 -18.99 20.93
CA ARG A 219 -27.63 -17.78 20.78
C ARG A 219 -27.67 -16.89 22.02
N ASN A 220 -26.54 -16.29 22.39
CA ASN A 220 -26.50 -15.22 23.37
C ASN A 220 -26.86 -13.89 22.68
N ARG A 221 -27.73 -13.07 23.28
CA ARG A 221 -28.11 -11.74 22.77
C ARG A 221 -27.28 -10.61 23.36
N VAL A 222 -26.39 -10.90 24.31
CA VAL A 222 -25.40 -9.93 24.78
C VAL A 222 -24.27 -9.89 23.76
N TRP A 223 -23.97 -8.68 23.30
CA TRP A 223 -22.83 -8.40 22.44
C TRP A 223 -21.66 -8.07 23.37
N LEU A 224 -20.51 -8.70 23.12
CA LEU A 224 -19.24 -8.34 23.74
C LEU A 224 -18.51 -7.45 22.74
N ASP A 225 -17.84 -6.43 23.25
CA ASP A 225 -17.25 -5.36 22.43
C ASP A 225 -15.98 -5.81 21.67
N ARG A 226 -15.68 -7.12 21.61
CA ARG A 226 -14.55 -7.73 20.87
C ARG A 226 -13.30 -6.84 20.91
N LEU A 227 -12.87 -6.57 22.14
CA LEU A 227 -11.94 -5.49 22.40
C LEU A 227 -10.53 -5.88 21.95
N ALA A 228 -9.76 -4.94 21.43
CA ALA A 228 -8.33 -5.08 21.23
C ALA A 228 -7.59 -3.97 21.96
N THR A 229 -6.43 -4.28 22.54
CA THR A 229 -5.52 -3.26 23.05
C THR A 229 -4.66 -2.76 21.90
N VAL A 230 -4.66 -1.46 21.62
CA VAL A 230 -3.92 -0.85 20.50
C VAL A 230 -3.35 0.50 20.89
N PHE A 231 -2.36 0.98 20.16
CA PHE A 231 -2.09 2.42 20.10
C PHE A 231 -3.06 3.04 19.10
N GLU A 232 -3.68 4.17 19.43
CA GLU A 232 -4.72 4.74 18.57
C GLU A 232 -4.16 5.23 17.21
N GLN A 233 -2.91 5.70 17.22
CA GLN A 233 -2.12 6.03 16.03
C GLN A 233 -0.80 5.24 16.05
N ASN A 234 0.07 5.55 17.00
CA ASN A 234 1.35 4.89 17.21
C ASN A 234 1.89 5.17 18.64
N PRO A 235 2.97 4.51 19.08
CA PRO A 235 3.51 4.69 20.44
C PRO A 235 4.11 6.06 20.72
N VAL A 236 4.37 6.90 19.71
CA VAL A 236 4.94 8.25 19.90
C VAL A 236 3.84 9.28 20.07
N MET A 237 2.87 9.29 19.16
CA MET A 237 1.76 10.25 19.13
C MET A 237 0.68 9.90 20.16
N THR A 238 0.44 8.60 20.35
CA THR A 238 -0.56 8.08 21.28
C THR A 238 0.09 7.05 22.21
N PRO A 239 1.01 7.47 23.11
CA PRO A 239 1.87 6.56 23.90
C PRO A 239 1.13 5.70 24.92
N THR A 240 -0.16 5.98 25.14
CA THR A 240 -1.00 5.18 26.03
C THR A 240 -1.87 4.27 25.18
N ALA A 241 -1.65 2.96 25.28
CA ALA A 241 -2.51 1.99 24.64
C ALA A 241 -3.94 2.07 25.21
N VAL A 242 -4.93 1.91 24.33
CA VAL A 242 -6.35 1.98 24.62
C VAL A 242 -7.04 0.70 24.19
N GLN A 243 -8.23 0.44 24.73
CA GLN A 243 -9.07 -0.67 24.28
C GLN A 243 -10.09 -0.15 23.27
N VAL A 244 -10.13 -0.78 22.10
CA VAL A 244 -11.03 -0.45 20.99
C VAL A 244 -11.88 -1.66 20.61
N THR A 245 -13.06 -1.43 20.06
CA THR A 245 -13.95 -2.49 19.56
C THR A 245 -13.54 -2.91 18.15
N LEU A 246 -13.43 -4.21 17.90
CA LEU A 246 -13.22 -4.77 16.56
C LEU A 246 -14.57 -5.09 15.89
N ASP A 247 -15.14 -4.11 15.19
CA ASP A 247 -16.48 -4.19 14.59
C ASP A 247 -16.56 -5.18 13.40
N ASP A 248 -15.49 -5.32 12.62
CA ASP A 248 -15.45 -6.12 11.38
C ASP A 248 -15.30 -7.64 11.59
N LEU A 249 -15.25 -8.11 12.84
CA LEU A 249 -15.25 -9.54 13.11
C LEU A 249 -16.65 -10.14 12.89
N PRO A 250 -16.79 -11.24 12.14
CA PRO A 250 -18.10 -11.86 11.97
C PRO A 250 -18.64 -12.38 13.31
N PRO A 251 -19.97 -12.30 13.58
CA PRO A 251 -20.57 -12.80 14.81
C PRO A 251 -20.59 -14.33 14.94
N TRP A 252 -19.99 -15.04 13.99
CA TRP A 252 -19.93 -16.50 13.88
C TRP A 252 -18.49 -17.01 13.69
N THR A 253 -17.46 -16.25 14.05
CA THR A 253 -16.10 -16.80 14.09
C THR A 253 -16.12 -18.08 14.92
N GLU A 254 -15.79 -19.20 14.27
CA GLU A 254 -15.72 -20.51 14.91
C GLU A 254 -14.51 -20.51 15.86
N ASP A 255 -14.57 -21.30 16.93
CA ASP A 255 -13.41 -21.55 17.80
C ASP A 255 -12.28 -22.23 16.98
N PRO A 256 -11.06 -21.67 16.90
CA PRO A 256 -10.56 -20.48 17.60
C PRO A 256 -10.89 -19.14 16.92
N TYR A 257 -11.23 -18.14 17.73
CA TYR A 257 -11.53 -16.77 17.31
C TYR A 257 -10.30 -16.07 16.74
N SER A 258 -10.13 -16.13 15.42
CA SER A 258 -9.01 -15.49 14.71
C SER A 258 -9.38 -14.11 14.15
N LEU A 259 -8.35 -13.31 13.84
CA LEU A 259 -8.48 -11.97 13.27
C LEU A 259 -8.73 -12.02 11.76
N THR A 260 -9.89 -12.57 11.40
CA THR A 260 -10.41 -12.62 10.02
C THR A 260 -11.74 -11.88 9.94
N GLY A 261 -11.76 -10.76 9.25
CA GLY A 261 -12.97 -9.99 8.92
C GLY A 261 -13.44 -10.25 7.49
N GLU A 262 -14.48 -9.53 7.08
CA GLU A 262 -14.91 -9.50 5.67
C GLU A 262 -13.85 -8.83 4.77
N LEU A 263 -13.16 -7.82 5.32
CA LEU A 263 -12.28 -6.93 4.56
C LEU A 263 -10.79 -7.22 4.78
N ILE A 264 -10.41 -7.67 5.97
CA ILE A 264 -9.02 -7.82 6.40
C ILE A 264 -8.79 -9.22 6.96
N LEU A 265 -7.61 -9.78 6.65
CA LEU A 265 -7.09 -11.01 7.23
C LEU A 265 -5.72 -10.70 7.83
N SER A 266 -5.63 -10.61 9.16
CA SER A 266 -4.36 -10.39 9.87
C SER A 266 -3.65 -11.72 10.12
N ARG A 267 -2.33 -11.76 9.94
CA ARG A 267 -1.45 -12.92 10.14
C ARG A 267 -0.08 -12.50 10.65
N ILE A 268 0.61 -13.44 11.28
CA ILE A 268 1.96 -13.27 11.78
C ILE A 268 2.94 -14.23 11.10
N CYS A 269 4.18 -13.78 10.93
CA CYS A 269 5.30 -14.53 10.36
C CYS A 269 5.91 -15.52 11.39
N VAL A 270 5.43 -16.76 11.40
CA VAL A 270 5.87 -17.83 12.31
C VAL A 270 7.01 -18.64 11.69
N ASP A 271 8.13 -18.79 12.39
CA ASP A 271 9.22 -19.64 11.89
C ASP A 271 8.92 -21.12 12.18
N ARG A 272 8.41 -21.84 11.17
CA ARG A 272 8.15 -23.28 11.24
C ARG A 272 9.30 -24.14 10.72
N HIS A 273 10.43 -23.53 10.35
CA HIS A 273 11.57 -24.21 9.75
C HIS A 273 11.18 -24.93 8.43
N GLU A 274 10.21 -24.36 7.72
CA GLU A 274 9.68 -24.87 6.45
C GLU A 274 10.47 -24.28 5.27
N LEU A 275 10.57 -25.05 4.18
CA LEU A 275 11.16 -24.59 2.93
C LEU A 275 10.07 -24.38 1.88
N THR A 276 10.01 -23.18 1.32
CA THR A 276 9.06 -22.78 0.28
C THR A 276 9.74 -22.79 -1.09
N PRO A 277 9.19 -23.51 -2.10
CA PRO A 277 9.73 -23.49 -3.44
C PRO A 277 9.46 -22.16 -4.13
N LEU A 278 10.53 -21.41 -4.43
CA LEU A 278 10.50 -20.15 -5.15
C LEU A 278 11.16 -20.31 -6.52
N THR A 279 10.47 -19.85 -7.56
CA THR A 279 11.06 -19.76 -8.91
C THR A 279 11.61 -18.37 -9.11
N TYR A 280 12.93 -18.24 -9.21
CA TYR A 280 13.63 -16.99 -9.43
C TYR A 280 14.54 -17.13 -10.65
N MET A 281 14.47 -16.19 -11.59
CA MET A 281 15.24 -16.20 -12.85
C MET A 281 15.26 -17.55 -13.61
N GLY A 282 14.15 -18.30 -13.56
CA GLY A 282 14.00 -19.59 -14.26
C GLY A 282 14.58 -20.81 -13.54
N PHE A 283 15.11 -20.65 -12.32
CA PHE A 283 15.49 -21.76 -11.45
C PHE A 283 14.58 -21.82 -10.22
N THR A 284 14.33 -23.02 -9.69
CA THR A 284 13.56 -23.20 -8.45
C THR A 284 14.51 -23.44 -7.28
N LEU A 285 14.39 -22.62 -6.25
CA LEU A 285 15.11 -22.71 -4.99
C LEU A 285 14.13 -22.99 -3.85
N ASN A 286 14.49 -23.89 -2.93
CA ASN A 286 13.70 -24.12 -1.72
C ASN A 286 14.24 -23.21 -0.62
N VAL A 287 13.47 -22.19 -0.26
CA VAL A 287 13.89 -21.06 0.57
C VAL A 287 13.23 -21.16 1.93
N HIS A 288 14.01 -21.03 3.01
CA HIS A 288 13.47 -20.91 4.36
C HIS A 288 12.75 -19.57 4.52
N ILE A 289 11.44 -19.59 4.60
CA ILE A 289 10.61 -18.40 4.79
C ILE A 289 9.61 -18.76 5.88
N CYS A 290 9.24 -17.79 6.71
CA CYS A 290 8.23 -18.02 7.72
C CYS A 290 6.88 -18.42 7.12
N THR A 291 6.12 -19.17 7.91
CA THR A 291 4.73 -19.50 7.61
C THR A 291 3.85 -18.38 8.18
N GLU A 292 3.15 -17.67 7.30
CA GLU A 292 2.14 -16.70 7.74
C GLU A 292 0.92 -17.43 8.30
N ALA A 293 0.69 -17.31 9.61
CA ALA A 293 -0.38 -17.98 10.33
C ALA A 293 -1.15 -16.99 11.21
N GLN A 294 -2.36 -17.34 11.62
CA GLN A 294 -3.08 -16.60 12.65
C GLN A 294 -2.74 -17.22 14.00
N VAL A 295 -2.18 -16.42 14.91
CA VAL A 295 -1.72 -16.90 16.22
C VAL A 295 -2.45 -16.19 17.35
N ALA A 296 -2.79 -14.92 17.17
CA ALA A 296 -3.69 -14.19 18.04
C ALA A 296 -5.06 -14.87 18.10
N GLN A 297 -5.55 -15.10 19.32
CA GLN A 297 -6.82 -15.74 19.61
C GLN A 297 -7.59 -14.92 20.64
N GLY A 298 -8.85 -14.67 20.35
CA GLY A 298 -9.76 -14.04 21.30
C GLY A 298 -9.89 -14.88 22.58
N ASP A 299 -9.99 -14.21 23.71
CA ASP A 299 -10.21 -14.86 25.00
C ASP A 299 -11.65 -15.42 25.13
N ALA A 300 -12.07 -15.81 26.34
CA ALA A 300 -13.43 -16.30 26.57
C ALA A 300 -14.53 -15.25 26.30
N ALA A 301 -14.17 -13.96 26.25
CA ALA A 301 -15.03 -12.86 25.85
C ALA A 301 -14.84 -12.47 24.36
N HIS A 302 -13.97 -13.18 23.65
CA HIS A 302 -13.53 -12.92 22.27
C HIS A 302 -12.76 -11.59 22.15
N ASP A 303 -12.11 -11.16 23.23
CA ASP A 303 -11.27 -9.98 23.26
C ASP A 303 -9.80 -10.37 23.01
N PHE A 304 -9.07 -9.49 22.31
CA PHE A 304 -7.65 -9.59 21.93
C PHE A 304 -6.83 -8.59 22.77
N LEU A 305 -6.86 -8.74 24.10
CA LEU A 305 -6.28 -7.79 25.06
C LEU A 305 -4.79 -8.02 25.34
N TYR A 306 -3.98 -8.14 24.28
CA TYR A 306 -2.53 -8.29 24.42
C TYR A 306 -1.89 -6.98 24.91
N THR A 307 -0.93 -7.06 25.82
CA THR A 307 -0.20 -5.89 26.34
C THR A 307 1.30 -6.05 26.25
N ASP A 308 1.78 -7.24 25.90
CA ASP A 308 3.19 -7.54 25.75
C ASP A 308 3.59 -7.10 24.34
N ASN A 309 4.07 -5.87 24.20
CA ASN A 309 4.42 -5.23 22.94
C ASN A 309 5.95 -5.08 22.77
N ASP A 310 6.64 -6.22 22.68
CA ASP A 310 8.10 -6.27 22.50
C ASP A 310 8.47 -6.20 21.02
N ASP A 311 9.07 -5.07 20.61
CA ASP A 311 9.53 -4.78 19.24
C ASP A 311 10.33 -5.92 18.59
N THR A 312 11.08 -6.69 19.40
CA THR A 312 12.00 -7.71 18.90
C THR A 312 11.49 -9.12 19.09
N ALA A 313 10.27 -9.28 19.61
CA ALA A 313 9.63 -10.58 19.70
C ALA A 313 9.25 -11.08 18.29
N PRO A 314 9.66 -12.29 17.88
CA PRO A 314 9.41 -12.80 16.54
C PRO A 314 7.94 -13.13 16.26
N GLU A 315 7.15 -13.32 17.31
CA GLU A 315 5.76 -13.73 17.25
C GLU A 315 4.92 -12.89 18.24
N ASP A 316 4.91 -11.57 18.02
CA ASP A 316 4.13 -10.62 18.82
C ASP A 316 2.62 -10.66 18.51
N LEU A 317 1.82 -11.03 19.51
CA LEU A 317 0.36 -11.09 19.38
C LEU A 317 -0.29 -9.70 19.42
N PHE A 318 0.37 -8.70 20.02
CA PHE A 318 -0.08 -7.32 20.00
C PHE A 318 -0.05 -6.77 18.57
N ALA A 319 1.04 -6.98 17.83
CA ALA A 319 1.18 -6.63 16.42
C ALA A 319 0.02 -7.17 15.55
N GLU A 320 -0.34 -8.46 15.68
CA GLU A 320 -1.40 -9.06 14.86
C GLU A 320 -2.77 -8.40 15.12
N ALA A 321 -3.08 -8.12 16.39
CA ALA A 321 -4.31 -7.45 16.80
C ALA A 321 -4.35 -5.96 16.39
N ALA A 322 -3.25 -5.24 16.58
CA ALA A 322 -3.12 -3.84 16.20
C ALA A 322 -3.24 -3.66 14.67
N MET A 323 -2.60 -4.54 13.90
CA MET A 323 -2.70 -4.53 12.44
C MET A 323 -4.14 -4.69 11.96
N PHE A 324 -4.91 -5.61 12.57
CA PHE A 324 -6.32 -5.79 12.21
C PHE A 324 -7.12 -4.51 12.47
N TYR A 325 -6.89 -3.82 13.58
CA TYR A 325 -7.53 -2.54 13.87
C TYR A 325 -7.13 -1.44 12.86
N HIS A 326 -5.83 -1.21 12.65
CA HIS A 326 -5.36 -0.13 11.77
C HIS A 326 -5.79 -0.33 10.32
N ALA A 327 -5.72 -1.56 9.80
CA ALA A 327 -6.12 -1.87 8.43
C ALA A 327 -7.64 -1.67 8.20
N ASN A 328 -8.50 -2.03 9.17
CA ASN A 328 -9.94 -1.71 9.06
C ASN A 328 -10.20 -0.20 9.22
N LYS A 329 -9.50 0.48 10.13
CA LYS A 329 -9.63 1.93 10.33
C LYS A 329 -9.36 2.74 9.06
N VAL A 330 -8.29 2.42 8.31
CA VAL A 330 -8.00 3.09 7.04
C VAL A 330 -8.96 2.65 5.93
N TYR A 331 -9.42 1.40 5.93
CA TYR A 331 -10.46 0.95 5.00
C TYR A 331 -11.74 1.80 5.19
N ASP A 332 -12.20 1.95 6.43
CA ASP A 332 -13.38 2.74 6.77
C ASP A 332 -13.22 4.20 6.37
N PHE A 333 -12.04 4.78 6.61
CA PHE A 333 -11.70 6.12 6.15
C PHE A 333 -11.91 6.26 4.63
N TYR A 334 -11.34 5.37 3.81
CA TYR A 334 -11.56 5.40 2.37
C TYR A 334 -13.02 5.19 1.96
N ARG A 335 -13.78 4.35 2.69
CA ARG A 335 -15.22 4.18 2.44
C ARG A 335 -16.01 5.46 2.70
N THR A 336 -15.57 6.29 3.66
CA THR A 336 -16.20 7.61 3.87
C THR A 336 -16.01 8.54 2.67
N LEU A 337 -14.94 8.34 1.90
CA LEU A 337 -14.63 9.09 0.68
C LEU A 337 -15.33 8.52 -0.57
N GLY A 338 -16.09 7.42 -0.43
CA GLY A 338 -16.81 6.77 -1.52
C GLY A 338 -16.08 5.59 -2.17
N PHE A 339 -14.98 5.13 -1.59
CA PHE A 339 -14.29 3.92 -2.05
C PHE A 339 -15.18 2.68 -1.86
N ASP A 340 -15.33 1.87 -2.93
CA ASP A 340 -16.17 0.67 -2.90
C ASP A 340 -15.46 -0.50 -2.21
N ARG A 341 -14.38 -0.98 -2.85
CA ARG A 341 -13.61 -2.15 -2.45
C ARG A 341 -12.25 -2.22 -3.14
N LEU A 342 -11.31 -2.91 -2.50
CA LEU A 342 -10.04 -3.32 -3.08
C LEU A 342 -10.23 -4.39 -4.19
N ASN A 343 -9.19 -4.55 -5.01
CA ASN A 343 -9.08 -5.61 -6.03
C ASN A 343 -9.30 -7.01 -5.43
N GLU A 344 -8.66 -7.28 -4.30
CA GLU A 344 -8.82 -8.50 -3.52
C GLU A 344 -9.30 -8.20 -2.08
N VAL A 345 -10.32 -8.94 -1.64
CA VAL A 345 -10.83 -8.91 -0.27
C VAL A 345 -11.07 -10.36 0.21
N PRO A 346 -10.68 -10.70 1.46
CA PRO A 346 -9.99 -9.85 2.41
C PRO A 346 -8.53 -9.54 2.01
N LEU A 347 -8.08 -8.31 2.25
CA LEU A 347 -6.65 -7.95 2.11
C LEU A 347 -5.86 -8.68 3.20
N ARG A 348 -4.78 -9.36 2.80
CA ARG A 348 -3.90 -10.04 3.76
C ARG A 348 -2.92 -9.03 4.36
N ALA A 349 -2.92 -8.91 5.68
CA ALA A 349 -2.00 -8.06 6.42
C ALA A 349 -1.07 -8.94 7.28
N SER A 350 0.23 -8.85 7.03
CA SER A 350 1.22 -9.76 7.61
C SER A 350 2.20 -9.00 8.48
N VAL A 351 2.31 -9.37 9.76
CA VAL A 351 3.18 -8.70 10.75
C VAL A 351 4.38 -9.55 11.18
N ASN A 352 5.34 -8.91 11.87
CA ASN A 352 6.60 -9.49 12.35
C ASN A 352 7.40 -10.18 11.25
N PHE A 353 7.29 -9.69 10.01
CA PHE A 353 7.90 -10.35 8.87
C PHE A 353 9.42 -10.32 8.99
N ARG A 354 10.04 -11.48 8.75
CA ARG A 354 11.48 -11.69 8.77
C ARG A 354 11.87 -12.41 7.47
N ILE A 355 13.04 -12.08 6.94
CA ILE A 355 13.49 -12.53 5.62
C ILE A 355 14.74 -13.40 5.71
N PRO A 356 14.95 -14.38 4.80
CA PRO A 356 16.11 -15.27 4.83
C PRO A 356 17.42 -14.66 4.31
N VAL A 357 17.38 -13.38 3.93
CA VAL A 357 18.52 -12.64 3.38
C VAL A 357 18.92 -11.56 4.36
N ASN A 358 20.19 -11.55 4.73
CA ASN A 358 20.75 -10.44 5.48
C ASN A 358 21.07 -9.30 4.50
N LEU A 359 20.26 -8.24 4.53
CA LEU A 359 20.39 -7.10 3.62
C LEU A 359 21.72 -6.34 3.79
N ALA A 360 22.41 -6.48 4.94
CA ALA A 360 23.70 -5.84 5.18
C ALA A 360 24.88 -6.64 4.61
N THR A 361 24.80 -7.98 4.59
CA THR A 361 25.89 -8.86 4.12
C THR A 361 25.64 -9.49 2.77
N GLY A 362 24.43 -9.36 2.22
CA GLY A 362 24.03 -9.89 0.92
C GLY A 362 23.65 -11.36 0.94
N PHE A 363 23.74 -11.98 -0.24
CA PHE A 363 23.20 -13.30 -0.54
C PHE A 363 24.03 -14.45 0.04
N ASP A 364 23.53 -15.13 1.08
CA ASP A 364 24.04 -16.41 1.54
C ASP A 364 23.08 -17.56 1.17
N VAL A 365 23.41 -18.27 0.09
CA VAL A 365 22.62 -19.42 -0.39
C VAL A 365 22.58 -20.56 0.63
N ALA A 366 23.63 -20.74 1.44
CA ALA A 366 23.68 -21.80 2.43
C ALA A 366 22.72 -21.54 3.59
N ASN A 367 22.63 -20.30 4.06
CA ASN A 367 21.61 -19.88 5.04
C ASN A 367 20.21 -20.05 4.46
N LEU A 368 19.99 -19.45 3.28
CA LEU A 368 18.68 -19.33 2.67
C LEU A 368 18.01 -20.67 2.31
N THR A 369 18.80 -21.71 2.03
CA THR A 369 18.30 -23.06 1.69
C THR A 369 18.31 -24.04 2.87
N ASN A 370 18.76 -23.60 4.05
CA ASN A 370 18.76 -24.39 5.26
C ASN A 370 17.45 -24.17 6.02
N PRO A 371 16.67 -25.21 6.37
CA PRO A 371 15.45 -25.04 7.17
C PRO A 371 15.72 -24.50 8.59
N ASN A 372 16.97 -24.53 9.06
CA ASN A 372 17.39 -23.87 10.30
C ASN A 372 18.27 -22.64 10.00
N GLY A 373 18.11 -22.05 8.83
CA GLY A 373 18.71 -20.77 8.50
C GLY A 373 18.18 -19.68 9.43
N GLU A 374 18.92 -18.59 9.53
CA GLU A 374 18.46 -17.41 10.25
C GLU A 374 17.48 -16.62 9.38
N LEU A 375 16.34 -16.26 9.97
CA LEU A 375 15.43 -15.25 9.43
C LEU A 375 15.78 -13.90 10.08
N TYR A 376 16.21 -12.97 9.25
CA TYR A 376 16.64 -11.63 9.66
C TYR A 376 15.46 -10.68 9.78
N PRO A 377 15.49 -9.73 10.74
CA PRO A 377 14.51 -8.66 10.80
C PRO A 377 14.49 -7.85 9.50
N LEU A 378 13.29 -7.46 9.09
CA LEU A 378 13.08 -6.58 7.95
C LEU A 378 12.80 -5.16 8.48
N ASP A 379 13.71 -4.21 8.21
CA ASP A 379 13.49 -2.78 8.50
C ASP A 379 12.69 -2.11 7.38
N ASN A 380 11.51 -2.65 7.06
CA ASN A 380 10.64 -2.10 6.04
C ASN A 380 9.18 -2.56 6.17
N ALA A 381 8.27 -1.87 5.48
CA ALA A 381 6.93 -2.32 5.16
C ALA A 381 6.69 -2.20 3.64
N MET A 382 5.66 -2.88 3.12
CA MET A 382 5.30 -2.82 1.69
C MET A 382 3.92 -3.37 1.41
N PHE A 383 3.20 -2.73 0.49
CA PHE A 383 2.17 -3.36 -0.31
C PHE A 383 2.79 -4.23 -1.41
N MET A 384 2.26 -5.44 -1.57
CA MET A 384 2.65 -6.40 -2.59
C MET A 384 1.41 -7.01 -3.26
N PRO A 385 1.19 -6.80 -4.56
CA PRO A 385 0.06 -7.38 -5.27
C PRO A 385 0.23 -8.89 -5.49
N ALA A 386 -0.87 -9.59 -5.74
CA ALA A 386 -0.87 -11.02 -6.02
C ALA A 386 0.04 -11.38 -7.21
N GLY A 387 0.93 -12.35 -7.00
CA GLY A 387 1.91 -12.80 -7.98
C GLY A 387 3.27 -12.10 -7.90
N ASP A 388 3.44 -11.11 -7.01
CA ASP A 388 4.75 -10.56 -6.69
C ASP A 388 5.60 -11.60 -5.93
N SER A 389 6.91 -11.55 -6.13
CA SER A 389 7.90 -12.34 -5.41
C SER A 389 9.15 -11.52 -5.05
N GLY A 390 9.02 -10.18 -5.05
CA GLY A 390 10.06 -9.25 -4.64
C GLY A 390 10.63 -9.62 -3.28
N MET A 391 11.94 -9.40 -3.10
CA MET A 391 12.65 -9.71 -1.86
C MET A 391 12.50 -11.18 -1.37
N PHE A 392 12.21 -12.11 -2.28
CA PHE A 392 11.94 -13.53 -1.96
C PHE A 392 10.69 -13.74 -1.10
N ILE A 393 9.71 -12.83 -1.19
CA ILE A 393 8.43 -12.92 -0.49
C ILE A 393 7.35 -13.26 -1.53
N PRO A 394 7.02 -14.54 -1.76
CA PRO A 394 5.99 -14.90 -2.71
C PRO A 394 4.61 -14.47 -2.21
N ARG A 395 3.84 -13.81 -3.07
CA ARG A 395 2.43 -13.48 -2.81
C ARG A 395 1.50 -14.26 -3.72
N ASP A 396 0.57 -14.97 -3.12
CA ASP A 396 -0.57 -15.60 -3.81
C ASP A 396 -1.86 -14.75 -3.74
N SER A 397 -1.85 -13.66 -2.95
CA SER A 397 -2.92 -12.68 -2.79
C SER A 397 -2.34 -11.27 -2.62
N ASP A 398 -3.11 -10.23 -2.91
CA ASP A 398 -2.72 -8.85 -2.55
C ASP A 398 -2.48 -8.76 -1.05
N SER A 399 -1.44 -8.03 -0.64
CA SER A 399 -1.02 -8.01 0.76
C SER A 399 -0.29 -6.77 1.16
N ILE A 400 -0.39 -6.43 2.44
CA ILE A 400 0.54 -5.51 3.10
C ILE A 400 1.41 -6.30 4.07
N VAL A 401 2.72 -6.10 4.00
CA VAL A 401 3.73 -6.88 4.72
C VAL A 401 4.56 -5.94 5.57
N PHE A 402 4.60 -6.21 6.88
CA PHE A 402 5.25 -5.38 7.88
C PHE A 402 6.38 -6.16 8.54
N GLY A 403 7.59 -5.62 8.39
CA GLY A 403 8.77 -6.19 9.00
C GLY A 403 8.75 -6.07 10.53
N GLN A 404 9.31 -7.09 11.19
CA GLN A 404 9.58 -7.01 12.63
C GLN A 404 10.49 -5.81 12.99
N GLY A 405 11.34 -5.39 12.05
CA GLY A 405 12.36 -4.39 12.30
C GLY A 405 13.48 -4.88 13.22
N THR A 406 14.67 -4.32 13.04
CA THR A 406 15.86 -4.61 13.85
C THR A 406 15.74 -4.01 15.26
N ARG A 407 14.95 -2.93 15.41
CA ARG A 407 14.81 -2.18 16.66
C ARG A 407 13.37 -1.92 17.08
N SER A 408 12.47 -1.77 16.12
CA SER A 408 11.09 -1.32 16.33
C SER A 408 10.20 -2.05 15.35
N ASP A 409 9.06 -2.54 15.82
CA ASP A 409 8.09 -3.23 14.97
C ASP A 409 7.35 -2.22 14.10
N PHE A 410 7.45 -2.37 12.78
CA PHE A 410 6.82 -1.44 11.82
C PHE A 410 5.29 -1.49 11.90
N SER A 411 4.72 -2.60 12.41
CA SER A 411 3.28 -2.73 12.56
C SER A 411 2.69 -1.88 13.68
N TYR A 412 3.53 -1.30 14.56
CA TYR A 412 3.08 -0.42 15.64
C TYR A 412 2.79 1.00 15.16
N ASP A 413 3.32 1.38 14.00
CA ASP A 413 3.06 2.66 13.36
C ASP A 413 1.84 2.56 12.46
N GLY A 414 0.68 2.98 12.98
CA GLY A 414 -0.56 3.00 12.22
C GLY A 414 -0.48 3.85 10.95
N ASP A 415 0.31 4.93 10.95
CA ASP A 415 0.57 5.76 9.78
C ASP A 415 1.32 5.01 8.66
N ILE A 416 2.27 4.12 8.98
CA ILE A 416 2.85 3.20 8.00
C ILE A 416 1.78 2.21 7.50
N VAL A 417 0.90 1.69 8.38
CA VAL A 417 -0.26 0.87 7.94
C VAL A 417 -1.15 1.61 6.94
N TYR A 418 -1.41 2.89 7.17
CA TYR A 418 -2.26 3.70 6.31
C TYR A 418 -1.57 4.03 4.97
N HIS A 419 -0.25 4.24 4.98
CA HIS A 419 0.57 4.40 3.80
C HIS A 419 0.51 3.14 2.91
N GLU A 420 0.83 1.96 3.46
CA GLU A 420 0.81 0.71 2.67
C GLU A 420 -0.59 0.34 2.17
N PHE A 421 -1.62 0.60 2.98
CA PHE A 421 -2.99 0.41 2.54
C PHE A 421 -3.35 1.33 1.37
N THR A 422 -2.82 2.55 1.35
CA THR A 422 -3.06 3.50 0.26
C THR A 422 -2.47 3.01 -1.07
N HIS A 423 -1.32 2.33 -1.07
CA HIS A 423 -0.84 1.66 -2.27
C HIS A 423 -1.84 0.61 -2.80
N ALA A 424 -2.51 -0.14 -1.92
CA ALA A 424 -3.57 -1.08 -2.32
C ALA A 424 -4.79 -0.37 -2.94
N VAL A 425 -5.14 0.82 -2.44
CA VAL A 425 -6.19 1.68 -3.03
C VAL A 425 -5.76 2.19 -4.41
N ILE A 426 -4.51 2.64 -4.55
CA ILE A 426 -3.95 3.10 -5.83
C ILE A 426 -3.97 1.97 -6.86
N ASP A 427 -3.51 0.76 -6.50
CA ASP A 427 -3.56 -0.42 -7.37
C ASP A 427 -4.99 -0.80 -7.79
N SER A 428 -5.97 -0.55 -6.92
CA SER A 428 -7.40 -0.77 -7.20
C SER A 428 -8.07 0.35 -7.99
N THR A 429 -7.38 1.48 -8.23
CA THR A 429 -7.97 2.69 -8.83
C THR A 429 -7.11 3.23 -9.99
N SER A 430 -6.24 4.20 -9.74
CA SER A 430 -5.46 4.92 -10.74
C SER A 430 -4.30 4.09 -11.30
N GLY A 431 -3.80 3.12 -10.52
CA GLY A 431 -2.73 2.21 -10.89
C GLY A 431 -1.43 2.94 -11.25
N LEU A 432 -1.09 4.01 -10.51
CA LEU A 432 0.14 4.79 -10.74
C LEU A 432 1.37 3.88 -10.81
N GLU A 433 2.05 3.89 -11.95
CA GLU A 433 3.23 3.08 -12.22
C GLU A 433 4.49 3.72 -11.60
N ALA A 434 5.62 3.00 -11.61
CA ALA A 434 6.86 3.48 -11.00
C ALA A 434 7.53 4.64 -11.77
N ALA A 435 7.60 4.53 -13.10
CA ALA A 435 8.29 5.51 -13.93
C ALA A 435 7.73 5.52 -15.36
N THR A 436 7.92 6.65 -16.03
CA THR A 436 7.62 6.88 -17.43
C THR A 436 8.81 7.50 -18.16
N ILE A 437 8.62 7.82 -19.44
CA ILE A 437 9.57 8.54 -20.28
C ILE A 437 8.88 9.66 -21.03
N ASP A 438 9.50 10.83 -21.03
CA ASP A 438 9.02 12.01 -21.73
C ASP A 438 10.15 12.67 -22.55
N ASP A 439 9.90 13.87 -23.07
CA ASP A 439 10.90 14.59 -23.86
C ASP A 439 12.07 15.14 -23.02
N GLN A 440 12.05 15.00 -21.69
CA GLN A 440 13.10 15.41 -20.76
C GLN A 440 13.92 14.22 -20.24
N GLY A 441 13.54 12.98 -20.52
CA GLY A 441 14.28 11.77 -20.14
C GLY A 441 13.42 10.77 -19.38
N LEU A 442 14.01 10.08 -18.41
CA LEU A 442 13.24 9.26 -17.47
C LEU A 442 12.45 10.16 -16.54
N ASP A 443 11.21 9.82 -16.24
CA ASP A 443 10.37 10.56 -15.30
C ASP A 443 9.79 9.61 -14.24
N ILE A 444 10.07 9.87 -12.96
CA ILE A 444 9.51 9.10 -11.84
C ILE A 444 8.29 9.79 -11.21
N GLY A 445 7.75 10.84 -11.85
CA GLY A 445 6.53 11.52 -11.41
C GLY A 445 5.38 10.57 -11.02
N PRO A 446 5.05 9.54 -11.83
CA PRO A 446 4.03 8.57 -11.47
C PRO A 446 4.32 7.82 -10.15
N GLY A 447 5.55 7.36 -9.95
CA GLY A 447 5.95 6.66 -8.73
C GLY A 447 6.05 7.59 -7.52
N ALA A 448 6.55 8.80 -7.72
CA ALA A 448 6.60 9.84 -6.70
C ALA A 448 5.18 10.29 -6.27
N LEU A 449 4.21 10.31 -7.19
CA LEU A 449 2.80 10.52 -6.84
C LEU A 449 2.24 9.32 -6.08
N ASN A 450 2.61 8.09 -6.43
CA ASN A 450 2.16 6.90 -5.73
C ASN A 450 2.58 6.94 -4.24
N GLU A 451 3.87 7.18 -3.97
CA GLU A 451 4.40 7.43 -2.62
C GLU A 451 3.77 8.66 -1.95
N GLY A 452 3.65 9.75 -2.70
CA GLY A 452 3.14 11.01 -2.18
C GLY A 452 1.69 10.92 -1.74
N TYR A 453 0.82 10.25 -2.50
CA TYR A 453 -0.57 10.03 -2.09
C TYR A 453 -0.67 9.10 -0.88
N ALA A 454 0.20 8.09 -0.77
CA ALA A 454 0.26 7.21 0.38
C ALA A 454 0.58 7.99 1.68
N ASP A 455 1.53 8.91 1.63
CA ASP A 455 1.79 9.85 2.72
C ASP A 455 0.61 10.79 3.01
N VAL A 456 0.02 11.35 1.95
CA VAL A 456 -1.09 12.32 2.06
C VAL A 456 -2.32 11.73 2.75
N PHE A 457 -2.71 10.51 2.41
CA PHE A 457 -3.89 9.91 3.05
C PHE A 457 -3.60 9.37 4.44
N ALA A 458 -2.37 8.91 4.70
CA ALA A 458 -1.95 8.60 6.06
C ALA A 458 -2.03 9.84 6.97
N MET A 459 -1.51 11.00 6.52
CA MET A 459 -1.57 12.25 7.29
C MET A 459 -2.99 12.82 7.42
N PHE A 460 -3.84 12.71 6.40
CA PHE A 460 -5.24 13.17 6.50
C PHE A 460 -6.00 12.37 7.55
N LEU A 461 -5.71 11.07 7.65
CA LEU A 461 -6.33 10.20 8.65
C LEU A 461 -5.77 10.45 10.07
N THR A 462 -4.47 10.71 10.21
CA THR A 462 -3.82 10.90 11.52
C THR A 462 -3.94 12.33 12.04
N GLY A 463 -4.07 13.32 11.14
CA GLY A 463 -3.93 14.73 11.46
C GLY A 463 -2.50 15.10 11.87
N ASN A 464 -1.49 14.38 11.38
CA ASN A 464 -0.09 14.51 11.76
C ASN A 464 0.83 14.51 10.53
N SER A 465 1.83 15.40 10.52
CA SER A 465 2.74 15.59 9.39
C SER A 465 3.91 14.60 9.34
N GLY A 466 4.21 13.96 10.47
CA GLY A 466 5.28 12.98 10.57
C GLY A 466 4.85 11.62 10.04
N MET A 467 5.83 10.88 9.51
CA MET A 467 5.66 9.53 8.99
C MET A 467 6.63 8.58 9.69
N GLY A 468 6.09 7.56 10.33
CA GLY A 468 6.81 6.49 11.03
C GLY A 468 7.64 7.02 12.18
N GLU A 469 7.06 7.78 13.11
CA GLU A 469 7.82 8.33 14.24
C GLU A 469 8.30 7.27 15.24
N TYR A 470 7.69 6.09 15.23
CA TYR A 470 8.12 5.01 16.11
C TYR A 470 9.20 4.16 15.46
N ALA A 471 8.91 3.54 14.31
CA ALA A 471 9.83 2.74 13.53
C ALA A 471 11.03 3.56 13.04
N GLY A 472 10.82 4.84 12.73
CA GLY A 472 11.85 5.78 12.31
C GLY A 472 12.91 6.07 13.37
N ALA A 473 12.64 5.83 14.67
CA ALA A 473 13.57 6.15 15.75
C ALA A 473 14.86 5.32 15.70
N GLY A 474 14.81 4.16 15.06
CA GLY A 474 15.98 3.31 14.79
C GLY A 474 16.72 3.66 13.50
N LEU A 475 16.08 4.40 12.59
CA LEU A 475 16.39 4.50 11.17
C LEU A 475 16.89 5.88 10.76
N ALA A 476 16.31 6.94 11.30
CA ALA A 476 16.58 8.31 10.87
C ALA A 476 16.94 9.23 12.05
N PRO A 477 17.88 10.17 11.87
CA PRO A 477 18.13 11.23 12.85
C PRO A 477 16.86 12.09 13.03
N GLY A 478 16.32 12.15 14.25
CA GLY A 478 15.14 12.96 14.57
C GLY A 478 13.90 12.15 14.96
N GLY A 479 13.93 10.83 14.77
CA GLY A 479 12.89 9.94 15.29
C GLY A 479 11.87 9.45 14.26
N MET A 480 11.71 10.14 13.13
CA MET A 480 10.73 9.81 12.10
C MET A 480 11.39 9.55 10.76
N ILE A 481 10.78 8.73 9.90
CA ILE A 481 11.30 8.43 8.57
C ILE A 481 11.33 9.71 7.72
N ARG A 482 10.21 10.46 7.73
CA ARG A 482 10.07 11.74 7.02
C ARG A 482 9.02 12.63 7.67
N THR A 483 9.03 13.92 7.32
CA THR A 483 8.00 14.90 7.67
C THR A 483 7.55 15.66 6.43
N LEU A 484 6.26 15.92 6.33
CA LEU A 484 5.64 16.73 5.29
C LEU A 484 5.72 18.24 5.59
N GLU A 485 6.27 18.62 6.74
CA GLU A 485 6.65 20.00 7.06
C GLU A 485 8.03 20.34 6.45
N ASN A 486 8.07 20.61 5.15
CA ASN A 486 9.29 21.01 4.46
C ASN A 486 9.00 21.92 3.25
N ASP A 487 10.04 22.58 2.73
CA ASP A 487 9.98 23.49 1.57
C ASP A 487 10.51 22.85 0.28
N LYS A 488 10.54 21.51 0.19
CA LYS A 488 11.10 20.81 -0.97
C LYS A 488 10.34 21.14 -2.26
N ARG A 489 11.08 21.25 -3.36
CA ARG A 489 10.57 21.66 -4.66
C ARG A 489 11.23 20.93 -5.83
N CYS A 490 10.49 20.76 -6.92
CA CYS A 490 11.05 20.26 -8.17
C CYS A 490 11.89 21.36 -8.88
N PRO A 491 13.01 21.03 -9.56
CA PRO A 491 13.78 19.80 -9.44
C PRO A 491 14.86 19.88 -8.36
N ASP A 492 15.02 21.03 -7.69
CA ASP A 492 16.18 21.31 -6.82
C ASP A 492 16.39 20.28 -5.69
N ASP A 493 15.32 19.64 -5.22
CA ASP A 493 15.37 18.64 -4.15
C ASP A 493 15.12 17.19 -4.63
N MET A 494 15.01 16.98 -5.96
CA MET A 494 14.78 15.67 -6.55
C MET A 494 16.09 14.89 -6.70
N ILE A 495 16.07 13.59 -6.43
CA ILE A 495 17.24 12.72 -6.53
C ILE A 495 17.00 11.48 -7.40
N GLY A 496 15.83 11.36 -8.04
CA GLY A 496 15.51 10.17 -8.85
C GLY A 496 15.10 8.96 -8.01
N GLU A 497 14.60 9.20 -6.80
CA GLU A 497 14.10 8.18 -5.86
C GLU A 497 12.66 8.58 -5.48
N VAL A 498 11.71 7.66 -5.60
CA VAL A 498 10.27 7.99 -5.54
C VAL A 498 9.83 8.52 -4.18
N HIS A 499 10.39 8.03 -3.07
CA HIS A 499 10.03 8.52 -1.74
C HIS A 499 10.56 9.93 -1.54
N GLU A 500 11.82 10.21 -1.91
CA GLU A 500 12.39 11.55 -1.80
C GLU A 500 11.71 12.55 -2.74
N ASP A 501 11.45 12.15 -3.98
CA ASP A 501 10.88 12.98 -5.03
C ASP A 501 9.36 13.19 -4.87
N SER A 502 8.71 12.45 -3.98
CA SER A 502 7.28 12.64 -3.61
C SER A 502 7.03 13.88 -2.75
N GLN A 503 8.03 14.33 -1.99
CA GLN A 503 7.85 15.34 -0.95
C GLN A 503 7.33 16.69 -1.46
N PRO A 504 7.72 17.22 -2.64
CA PRO A 504 7.09 18.43 -3.17
C PRO A 504 5.57 18.32 -3.33
N TRP A 505 5.04 17.14 -3.64
CA TRP A 505 3.61 16.90 -3.73
C TRP A 505 2.97 16.73 -2.34
N ALA A 506 3.51 15.82 -1.53
CA ALA A 506 2.93 15.48 -0.23
C ALA A 506 2.97 16.66 0.76
N SER A 507 4.07 17.43 0.77
CA SER A 507 4.18 18.62 1.62
C SER A 507 3.26 19.75 1.16
N ALA A 508 2.99 19.92 -0.15
CA ALA A 508 1.97 20.86 -0.61
C ALA A 508 0.59 20.48 -0.05
N ALA A 509 0.24 19.20 -0.11
CA ALA A 509 -1.01 18.72 0.43
C ALA A 509 -1.13 18.96 1.95
N TRP A 510 -0.03 18.77 2.69
CA TRP A 510 0.00 19.07 4.13
C TRP A 510 -0.22 20.56 4.41
N GLU A 511 0.47 21.44 3.68
CA GLU A 511 0.32 22.89 3.84
C GLU A 511 -1.12 23.35 3.57
N LEU A 512 -1.77 22.75 2.56
CA LEU A 512 -3.17 23.00 2.27
C LEU A 512 -4.10 22.43 3.35
N TYR A 513 -3.75 21.29 3.94
CA TYR A 513 -4.49 20.70 5.05
C TYR A 513 -4.42 21.58 6.30
N ASP A 514 -3.22 22.07 6.67
CA ASP A 514 -3.04 22.96 7.83
C ASP A 514 -3.82 24.27 7.65
N LEU A 515 -3.90 24.78 6.42
CA LEU A 515 -4.62 26.01 6.11
C LEU A 515 -6.15 25.85 6.05
N TYR A 516 -6.64 24.76 5.45
CA TYR A 516 -8.06 24.62 5.08
C TYR A 516 -8.79 23.48 5.80
N GLY A 517 -8.08 22.49 6.32
CA GLY A 517 -8.59 21.31 7.04
C GLY A 517 -9.29 20.29 6.13
N ASP A 518 -10.21 19.53 6.72
CA ASP A 518 -11.00 18.45 6.09
C ASP A 518 -11.57 18.76 4.69
N PRO A 519 -12.00 19.99 4.33
CA PRO A 519 -12.52 20.29 2.99
C PRO A 519 -11.61 19.91 1.83
N ILE A 520 -10.29 19.79 2.02
CA ILE A 520 -9.38 19.38 0.94
C ILE A 520 -9.26 17.87 0.77
N VAL A 521 -9.70 17.06 1.73
CA VAL A 521 -9.50 15.59 1.73
C VAL A 521 -10.24 14.92 0.56
N GLN A 522 -11.53 15.24 0.37
CA GLN A 522 -12.32 14.67 -0.73
C GLN A 522 -11.80 15.10 -2.12
N PRO A 523 -11.47 16.39 -2.37
CA PRO A 523 -10.84 16.79 -3.62
C PRO A 523 -9.55 16.03 -3.97
N TYR A 524 -8.69 15.79 -2.99
CA TYR A 524 -7.46 15.01 -3.21
C TYR A 524 -7.77 13.55 -3.57
N TYR A 525 -8.80 12.95 -2.96
CA TYR A 525 -9.23 11.59 -3.28
C TYR A 525 -9.81 11.50 -4.68
N ASP A 526 -10.74 12.39 -5.03
CA ASP A 526 -11.38 12.41 -6.34
C ASP A 526 -10.35 12.67 -7.45
N ALA A 527 -9.37 13.54 -7.20
CA ALA A 527 -8.24 13.75 -8.10
C ALA A 527 -7.41 12.47 -8.25
N MET A 528 -6.95 11.86 -7.15
CA MET A 528 -6.13 10.64 -7.16
C MET A 528 -6.76 9.53 -8.01
N VAL A 529 -8.05 9.23 -7.80
CA VAL A 529 -8.74 8.13 -8.49
C VAL A 529 -9.04 8.44 -9.96
N SER A 530 -8.99 9.72 -10.36
CA SER A 530 -9.15 10.15 -11.75
C SER A 530 -7.86 10.05 -12.58
N LEU A 531 -6.71 9.90 -11.92
CA LEU A 531 -5.41 9.82 -12.58
C LEU A 531 -5.28 8.54 -13.42
N THR A 532 -4.55 8.65 -14.51
CA THR A 532 -4.05 7.49 -15.26
C THR A 532 -2.75 6.98 -14.64
N SER A 533 -2.38 5.72 -14.93
CA SER A 533 -1.15 5.10 -14.42
C SER A 533 0.15 5.85 -14.73
N GLN A 534 0.14 6.73 -15.74
CA GLN A 534 1.29 7.50 -16.21
C GLN A 534 1.18 9.00 -15.84
N ALA A 535 0.30 9.38 -14.92
CA ALA A 535 0.12 10.78 -14.55
C ALA A 535 1.39 11.35 -13.89
N ASP A 536 1.75 12.57 -14.27
CA ASP A 536 2.83 13.35 -13.67
C ASP A 536 2.26 14.41 -12.69
N PHE A 537 3.14 15.18 -12.06
CA PHE A 537 2.73 16.25 -11.15
C PHE A 537 1.83 17.30 -11.81
N ALA A 538 2.04 17.63 -13.09
CA ALA A 538 1.24 18.64 -13.77
C ALA A 538 -0.21 18.17 -13.96
N VAL A 539 -0.39 16.88 -14.28
CA VAL A 539 -1.71 16.23 -14.34
C VAL A 539 -2.37 16.22 -12.96
N ALA A 540 -1.64 15.80 -11.92
CA ALA A 540 -2.17 15.76 -10.56
C ALA A 540 -2.56 17.14 -10.05
N VAL A 541 -1.73 18.16 -10.27
CA VAL A 541 -2.04 19.57 -9.94
C VAL A 541 -3.31 20.03 -10.64
N ARG A 542 -3.43 19.80 -11.96
CA ARG A 542 -4.61 20.20 -12.73
C ARG A 542 -5.89 19.59 -12.16
N ASP A 543 -5.88 18.29 -11.88
CA ASP A 543 -7.06 17.56 -11.46
C ASP A 543 -7.43 17.94 -10.01
N THR A 544 -6.45 18.04 -9.10
CA THR A 544 -6.69 18.51 -7.73
C THR A 544 -7.24 19.94 -7.68
N LEU A 545 -6.74 20.86 -8.50
CA LEU A 545 -7.27 22.23 -8.56
C LEU A 545 -8.71 22.26 -9.06
N ALA A 546 -9.03 21.44 -10.07
CA ALA A 546 -10.39 21.34 -10.58
C ALA A 546 -11.35 20.81 -9.51
N GLU A 547 -10.94 19.80 -8.75
CA GLU A 547 -11.75 19.26 -7.65
C GLU A 547 -11.89 20.23 -6.48
N ILE A 548 -10.82 20.93 -6.08
CA ILE A 548 -10.88 21.96 -5.03
C ILE A 548 -11.82 23.10 -5.44
N GLU A 549 -11.73 23.60 -6.68
CA GLU A 549 -12.62 24.67 -7.15
C GLU A 549 -14.09 24.21 -7.19
N ALA A 550 -14.34 22.98 -7.62
CA ALA A 550 -15.68 22.43 -7.77
C ALA A 550 -16.36 22.12 -6.43
N GLN A 551 -15.60 21.63 -5.44
CA GLN A 551 -16.13 21.11 -4.19
C GLN A 551 -15.99 22.08 -3.01
N VAL A 552 -14.97 22.94 -3.03
CA VAL A 552 -14.68 23.92 -1.97
C VAL A 552 -15.05 25.32 -2.46
N ASP A 553 -14.12 26.01 -3.14
CA ASP A 553 -14.34 27.28 -3.83
C ASP A 553 -13.09 27.71 -4.64
N ALA A 554 -13.27 28.72 -5.50
CA ALA A 554 -12.21 29.28 -6.33
C ALA A 554 -11.08 29.99 -5.55
N ALA A 555 -11.33 30.45 -4.31
CA ALA A 555 -10.30 31.12 -3.52
C ALA A 555 -9.32 30.11 -2.93
N THR A 556 -9.84 28.98 -2.44
CA THR A 556 -9.05 27.82 -1.99
C THR A 556 -8.24 27.24 -3.15
N ALA A 557 -8.85 27.08 -4.33
CA ALA A 557 -8.13 26.62 -5.52
C ALA A 557 -6.99 27.58 -5.92
N ALA A 558 -7.20 28.90 -5.83
CA ALA A 558 -6.13 29.87 -6.08
C ALA A 558 -5.00 29.79 -5.03
N GLY A 559 -5.33 29.50 -3.77
CA GLY A 559 -4.35 29.23 -2.73
C GLY A 559 -3.52 27.97 -3.01
N ALA A 560 -4.18 26.88 -3.42
CA ALA A 560 -3.54 25.64 -3.85
C ALA A 560 -2.63 25.85 -5.06
N GLN A 561 -3.08 26.61 -6.06
CA GLN A 561 -2.26 26.97 -7.23
C GLN A 561 -0.96 27.68 -6.80
N ALA A 562 -1.05 28.65 -5.90
CA ALA A 562 0.12 29.37 -5.41
C ALA A 562 1.11 28.45 -4.68
N GLU A 563 0.61 27.47 -3.94
CA GLU A 563 1.44 26.48 -3.25
C GLU A 563 2.14 25.53 -4.24
N PHE A 564 1.41 25.02 -5.24
CA PHE A 564 1.99 24.20 -6.30
C PHE A 564 3.02 24.97 -7.16
N GLU A 565 2.80 26.27 -7.40
CA GLU A 565 3.77 27.16 -8.06
C GLU A 565 5.02 27.37 -7.21
N ARG A 566 4.86 27.57 -5.90
CA ARG A 566 5.98 27.75 -4.95
C ARG A 566 6.93 26.55 -4.95
N ARG A 567 6.36 25.34 -5.06
CA ARG A 567 7.10 24.07 -5.14
C ARG A 567 7.47 23.64 -6.56
N ASN A 568 7.11 24.44 -7.56
CA ASN A 568 7.41 24.24 -8.97
C ASN A 568 6.92 22.89 -9.55
N ILE A 569 5.76 22.41 -9.07
CA ILE A 569 5.15 21.13 -9.52
C ILE A 569 4.01 21.31 -10.53
N VAL A 570 3.67 22.55 -10.90
CA VAL A 570 2.71 22.85 -11.99
C VAL A 570 3.26 22.44 -13.36
N GLY A 571 4.58 22.49 -13.54
CA GLY A 571 5.22 22.15 -14.82
C GLY A 571 6.60 21.52 -14.71
N CYS A 572 7.21 21.52 -13.51
CA CYS A 572 8.41 20.76 -13.15
C CYS A 572 9.41 20.58 -14.31
N VAL A 573 9.98 21.70 -14.77
CA VAL A 573 11.09 21.62 -15.74
C VAL A 573 12.27 21.00 -15.01
N ARG A 574 12.66 19.78 -15.40
CA ARG A 574 13.71 18.99 -14.74
C ARG A 574 15.10 19.44 -15.16
N ALA A 575 15.42 20.69 -14.83
CA ALA A 575 16.72 21.31 -15.06
C ALA A 575 17.23 22.03 -13.81
N ILE A 576 18.44 21.66 -13.38
CA ILE A 576 19.17 22.27 -12.27
C ILE A 576 20.07 23.40 -12.80
N GLU A 577 19.94 24.58 -12.21
CA GLU A 577 20.83 25.71 -12.52
C GLU A 577 22.22 25.50 -11.90
N GLY A 578 23.21 25.29 -12.76
CA GLY A 578 24.63 25.22 -12.46
C GLY A 578 25.23 26.58 -12.07
N GLY A 579 26.52 26.57 -11.70
CA GLY A 579 27.16 27.73 -11.05
C GLY A 579 26.70 27.98 -9.61
N ARG A 580 25.79 27.16 -9.09
CA ARG A 580 25.42 27.06 -7.66
C ARG A 580 26.28 26.02 -6.94
N ALA A 581 25.89 25.66 -5.71
CA ALA A 581 26.44 24.50 -5.02
C ALA A 581 26.19 23.23 -5.85
N PRO A 582 27.07 22.21 -5.78
CA PRO A 582 26.84 20.92 -6.42
C PRO A 582 25.51 20.31 -5.99
N HIS A 583 24.85 19.60 -6.91
CA HIS A 583 23.68 18.79 -6.58
C HIS A 583 24.15 17.56 -5.78
N PRO A 584 23.59 17.32 -4.59
CA PRO A 584 24.21 16.43 -3.61
C PRO A 584 24.16 14.96 -4.04
N GLN A 585 23.04 14.51 -4.63
CA GLN A 585 22.84 13.12 -5.01
C GLN A 585 21.90 13.00 -6.21
N LEU A 586 22.09 11.98 -7.04
CA LEU A 586 21.15 11.61 -8.10
C LEU A 586 21.29 10.13 -8.45
N ILE A 587 20.18 9.45 -8.67
CA ILE A 587 20.16 8.08 -9.20
C ILE A 587 20.15 8.13 -10.74
N GLY A 588 20.85 7.20 -11.38
CA GLY A 588 20.80 7.01 -12.83
C GLY A 588 20.56 5.55 -13.19
N GLU A 589 19.57 5.26 -14.02
CA GLU A 589 19.25 3.89 -14.40
C GLU A 589 20.18 3.33 -15.48
N GLY A 590 20.39 2.01 -15.46
CA GLY A 590 21.13 1.30 -16.49
C GLY A 590 20.22 0.60 -17.50
N THR A 591 20.80 0.15 -18.62
CA THR A 591 20.07 -0.56 -19.69
C THR A 591 19.53 -1.93 -19.25
N GLY A 592 20.01 -2.45 -18.12
CA GLY A 592 19.50 -3.68 -17.50
C GLY A 592 18.21 -3.45 -16.70
N SER A 593 18.09 -2.28 -16.06
CA SER A 593 16.88 -1.86 -15.34
C SER A 593 15.79 -1.40 -16.30
N VAL A 594 16.18 -0.60 -17.29
CA VAL A 594 15.27 0.01 -18.26
C VAL A 594 15.65 -0.49 -19.65
N GLY A 595 14.68 -1.09 -20.36
CA GLY A 595 14.89 -1.70 -21.68
C GLY A 595 15.13 -0.71 -22.83
N LEU A 596 15.83 0.40 -22.57
CA LEU A 596 16.19 1.43 -23.53
C LEU A 596 17.64 1.25 -24.01
N GLY A 597 17.92 1.68 -25.24
CA GLY A 597 19.26 1.69 -25.82
C GLY A 597 19.42 2.80 -26.88
N PRO A 598 20.65 3.22 -27.21
CA PRO A 598 21.93 2.66 -26.78
C PRO A 598 22.35 3.06 -25.36
N TYR A 599 21.61 3.96 -24.71
CA TYR A 599 21.81 4.39 -23.33
C TYR A 599 20.44 4.65 -22.68
N VAL A 600 20.45 4.84 -21.36
CA VAL A 600 19.29 5.33 -20.59
C VAL A 600 19.52 6.79 -20.20
N PRO A 601 18.60 7.72 -20.54
CA PRO A 601 18.71 9.12 -20.11
C PRO A 601 18.53 9.25 -18.60
N GLY A 602 19.12 10.27 -18.00
CA GLY A 602 18.93 10.58 -16.58
C GLY A 602 17.56 11.20 -16.28
N TYR A 603 17.34 11.51 -15.00
CA TYR A 603 16.10 12.16 -14.52
C TYR A 603 16.11 13.68 -14.66
N MET A 604 17.28 14.32 -14.78
CA MET A 604 17.40 15.78 -14.81
C MET A 604 18.56 16.28 -15.67
N MET A 605 18.38 17.47 -16.22
CA MET A 605 19.39 18.25 -16.93
C MET A 605 20.09 19.23 -15.96
N PHE A 606 21.28 19.67 -16.34
CA PHE A 606 22.03 20.75 -15.70
C PHE A 606 22.22 21.88 -16.70
N HIS A 607 22.09 23.13 -16.25
CA HIS A 607 22.12 24.32 -17.10
C HIS A 607 23.14 25.35 -16.61
N VAL A 608 23.91 25.97 -17.49
CA VAL A 608 24.70 27.17 -17.16
C VAL A 608 24.59 28.20 -18.28
N ALA A 609 24.38 29.46 -17.92
CA ALA A 609 24.57 30.59 -18.81
C ALA A 609 26.01 31.11 -18.66
N ILE A 610 26.82 31.01 -19.72
CA ILE A 610 28.24 31.40 -19.68
C ILE A 610 28.47 32.79 -20.31
N PRO A 611 29.33 33.63 -19.72
CA PRO A 611 29.75 34.89 -20.33
C PRO A 611 30.71 34.66 -21.50
N ALA A 612 31.05 35.72 -22.24
CA ALA A 612 32.10 35.66 -23.25
C ALA A 612 33.48 35.38 -22.61
N GLY A 613 34.42 34.82 -23.38
CA GLY A 613 35.78 34.55 -22.94
C GLY A 613 35.96 33.23 -22.16
N GLN A 614 34.90 32.42 -22.02
CA GLN A 614 35.02 31.07 -21.48
C GLN A 614 35.53 30.11 -22.55
N ARG A 615 36.21 29.05 -22.15
CA ARG A 615 36.82 28.08 -23.07
C ARG A 615 36.31 26.66 -22.87
N GLN A 616 35.72 26.37 -21.72
CA GLN A 616 35.12 25.07 -21.44
C GLN A 616 33.90 25.18 -20.53
N VAL A 617 32.98 24.24 -20.72
CA VAL A 617 31.96 23.85 -19.76
C VAL A 617 32.31 22.43 -19.28
N ARG A 618 32.45 22.23 -17.97
CA ARG A 618 32.85 20.97 -17.35
C ARG A 618 31.76 20.48 -16.41
N LEU A 619 31.35 19.23 -16.59
CA LEU A 619 30.50 18.49 -15.65
C LEU A 619 31.40 17.54 -14.84
N SER A 620 31.36 17.65 -13.52
CA SER A 620 32.08 16.78 -12.58
C SER A 620 31.09 16.12 -11.63
N PHE A 621 31.29 14.85 -11.30
CA PHE A 621 30.44 14.10 -10.37
C PHE A 621 31.16 12.86 -9.85
N GLY A 622 30.88 12.46 -8.62
CA GLY A 622 31.19 11.12 -8.12
C GLY A 622 30.14 10.14 -8.61
N ALA A 623 30.53 8.91 -8.98
CA ALA A 623 29.59 7.84 -9.31
C ALA A 623 30.07 6.46 -8.87
N ALA A 624 29.13 5.64 -8.42
CA ALA A 624 29.37 4.24 -8.10
C ALA A 624 28.20 3.37 -8.59
N ALA A 625 28.47 2.07 -8.79
CA ALA A 625 27.40 1.11 -9.08
C ALA A 625 26.46 0.97 -7.86
N GLY A 626 25.16 1.05 -8.12
CA GLY A 626 24.09 0.86 -7.13
C GLY A 626 23.20 -0.35 -7.45
N GLY A 627 22.23 -0.59 -6.56
CA GLY A 627 21.20 -1.63 -6.72
C GLY A 627 21.59 -3.03 -6.20
N LEU A 628 20.58 -3.82 -5.83
CA LEU A 628 20.73 -5.14 -5.19
C LEU A 628 21.43 -6.18 -6.08
N MET A 629 21.23 -6.09 -7.39
CA MET A 629 21.77 -7.04 -8.38
C MET A 629 23.17 -6.64 -8.89
N GLY A 630 23.68 -5.49 -8.46
CA GLY A 630 24.89 -4.88 -9.01
C GLY A 630 24.77 -4.58 -10.50
N GLY A 631 25.92 -4.44 -11.16
CA GLY A 631 26.01 -4.20 -12.60
C GLY A 631 27.20 -3.31 -12.94
N SER A 632 27.47 -3.13 -14.23
CA SER A 632 28.45 -2.16 -14.68
C SER A 632 27.79 -0.79 -14.86
N ILE A 633 28.45 0.27 -14.38
CA ILE A 633 28.14 1.64 -14.77
C ILE A 633 29.04 2.04 -15.94
N ALA A 634 28.51 2.82 -16.85
CA ALA A 634 29.30 3.45 -17.91
C ALA A 634 28.72 4.84 -18.17
N PRO A 635 29.11 5.83 -17.34
CA PRO A 635 28.56 7.17 -17.39
C PRO A 635 28.87 7.86 -18.72
N PHE A 636 27.86 8.52 -19.26
CA PHE A 636 27.87 9.15 -20.57
C PHE A 636 27.23 10.52 -20.44
N VAL A 637 27.80 11.56 -21.06
CA VAL A 637 27.30 12.94 -20.91
C VAL A 637 26.88 13.50 -22.26
N LEU A 638 25.67 14.02 -22.29
CA LEU A 638 25.05 14.71 -23.41
C LEU A 638 25.15 16.21 -23.17
N PHE A 639 25.69 16.97 -24.13
CA PHE A 639 25.79 18.43 -24.07
C PHE A 639 24.99 19.11 -25.18
N LYS A 640 24.33 20.22 -24.86
CA LYS A 640 23.61 21.07 -25.83
C LYS A 640 23.97 22.53 -25.61
N LYS A 641 24.34 23.22 -26.68
CA LYS A 641 24.53 24.66 -26.76
C LYS A 641 23.27 25.35 -27.30
N GLY A 642 22.95 26.50 -26.71
CA GLY A 642 21.89 27.40 -27.14
C GLY A 642 20.63 27.38 -26.26
N THR A 643 19.66 28.20 -26.63
CA THR A 643 18.43 28.41 -25.85
C THR A 643 17.49 27.19 -25.84
N GLU A 644 17.72 26.22 -26.72
CA GLU A 644 16.96 24.98 -26.73
C GLU A 644 17.61 23.97 -25.77
N ARG A 645 16.82 23.46 -24.81
CA ARG A 645 17.24 22.41 -23.89
C ARG A 645 17.46 21.06 -24.57
N LEU A 646 18.14 20.15 -23.88
CA LEU A 646 18.18 18.74 -24.28
C LEU A 646 16.76 18.18 -24.37
N ARG A 647 16.49 17.42 -25.43
CA ARG A 647 15.23 16.70 -25.63
C ARG A 647 15.46 15.29 -26.13
N PHE A 648 14.60 14.38 -25.69
CA PHE A 648 14.65 12.96 -26.03
C PHE A 648 13.47 12.56 -26.92
N THR A 649 13.71 11.59 -27.79
CA THR A 649 12.70 10.96 -28.63
C THR A 649 12.92 9.45 -28.66
N TYR A 650 11.82 8.70 -28.75
CA TYR A 650 11.84 7.25 -28.61
C TYR A 650 11.19 6.57 -29.81
N ALA A 651 11.89 5.57 -30.37
CA ALA A 651 11.38 4.70 -31.42
C ALA A 651 11.48 3.24 -30.97
N GLY A 652 10.40 2.73 -30.39
CA GLY A 652 10.45 1.45 -29.66
C GLY A 652 11.35 1.59 -28.44
N THR A 653 12.36 0.72 -28.33
CA THR A 653 13.38 0.79 -27.26
C THR A 653 14.57 1.68 -27.60
N THR A 654 14.59 2.30 -28.79
CA THR A 654 15.71 3.13 -29.23
C THR A 654 15.51 4.59 -28.81
N VAL A 655 16.44 5.12 -28.02
CA VAL A 655 16.54 6.51 -27.58
C VAL A 655 17.33 7.32 -28.60
N ARG A 656 16.89 8.56 -28.82
CA ARG A 656 17.61 9.60 -29.57
C ARG A 656 17.47 10.93 -28.85
N ASP A 657 18.41 11.82 -29.09
CA ASP A 657 18.46 13.14 -28.47
C ASP A 657 18.85 14.23 -29.49
N ASN A 658 18.79 15.49 -29.07
CA ASN A 658 19.21 16.66 -29.85
C ASN A 658 20.57 17.24 -29.42
N SER A 659 21.42 16.48 -28.71
CA SER A 659 22.72 16.97 -28.23
C SER A 659 23.65 17.39 -29.38
N ASP A 660 24.50 18.38 -29.10
CA ASP A 660 25.56 18.80 -30.02
C ASP A 660 26.83 17.96 -29.82
N LEU A 661 27.01 17.42 -28.61
CA LEU A 661 28.10 16.51 -28.25
C LEU A 661 27.61 15.45 -27.28
N ALA A 662 28.01 14.21 -27.53
CA ALA A 662 27.71 13.06 -26.68
C ALA A 662 29.02 12.30 -26.44
N ILE A 663 29.49 12.24 -25.19
CA ILE A 663 30.83 11.76 -24.85
C ILE A 663 30.82 10.88 -23.59
N ALA A 664 31.69 9.88 -23.53
CA ALA A 664 31.91 9.12 -22.30
C ALA A 664 32.53 10.01 -21.23
N ALA A 665 32.06 9.88 -19.97
CA ALA A 665 32.72 10.55 -18.86
C ALA A 665 34.06 9.86 -18.57
N THR A 666 35.09 10.65 -18.31
CA THR A 666 36.43 10.16 -17.97
C THR A 666 36.56 10.04 -16.47
N GLU A 667 36.99 8.88 -15.98
CA GLU A 667 37.33 8.68 -14.57
C GLU A 667 38.68 9.34 -14.28
N VAL A 668 38.68 10.42 -13.50
CA VAL A 668 39.87 11.22 -13.18
C VAL A 668 40.51 10.82 -11.85
N ALA A 669 39.73 10.21 -10.96
CA ALA A 669 40.14 9.54 -9.74
C ALA A 669 39.14 8.42 -9.43
N ASP A 670 39.46 7.54 -8.49
CA ASP A 670 38.60 6.41 -8.11
C ASP A 670 37.17 6.86 -7.80
N GLY A 671 36.22 6.50 -8.67
CA GLY A 671 34.81 6.87 -8.56
C GLY A 671 34.47 8.33 -8.88
N GLU A 672 35.41 9.14 -9.37
CA GLU A 672 35.22 10.54 -9.74
C GLU A 672 35.30 10.71 -11.26
N TYR A 673 34.24 11.27 -11.84
CA TYR A 673 34.06 11.38 -13.29
C TYR A 673 33.95 12.82 -13.75
N GLU A 674 34.50 13.10 -14.94
CA GLU A 674 34.39 14.38 -15.60
C GLU A 674 34.05 14.25 -17.09
N ALA A 675 33.29 15.21 -17.60
CA ALA A 675 33.08 15.42 -19.03
C ALA A 675 33.20 16.90 -19.37
N VAL A 676 33.83 17.20 -20.50
CA VAL A 676 34.15 18.59 -20.90
C VAL A 676 33.57 18.86 -22.28
N TYR A 677 32.81 19.94 -22.38
CA TYR A 677 32.42 20.54 -23.65
C TYR A 677 33.35 21.72 -23.96
N CYS A 678 34.02 21.66 -25.11
CA CYS A 678 34.82 22.77 -25.64
C CYS A 678 34.79 22.78 -27.18
N GLU A 679 34.99 23.97 -27.76
CA GLU A 679 35.10 24.22 -29.19
C GLU A 679 36.48 24.82 -29.48
N ALA A 680 36.94 24.76 -30.74
CA ALA A 680 38.18 25.42 -31.15
C ALA A 680 38.12 26.95 -30.89
N GLY A 681 38.76 27.39 -29.80
CA GLY A 681 38.83 28.79 -29.40
C GLY A 681 38.07 29.11 -28.11
N GLU A 682 37.35 30.23 -28.10
CA GLU A 682 36.44 30.64 -27.03
C GLU A 682 35.03 30.14 -27.32
N LEU A 683 34.32 29.71 -26.27
CA LEU A 683 32.90 29.37 -26.35
C LEU A 683 32.06 30.63 -26.55
N GLU A 684 30.99 30.49 -27.33
CA GLU A 684 30.01 31.55 -27.50
C GLU A 684 29.28 31.80 -26.18
N ALA A 685 29.10 33.07 -25.81
CA ALA A 685 28.31 33.41 -24.64
C ALA A 685 26.85 32.98 -24.84
N GLY A 686 26.28 32.31 -23.84
CA GLY A 686 24.91 31.80 -23.95
C GLY A 686 24.66 30.59 -23.04
N ASP A 687 23.57 29.90 -23.33
CA ASP A 687 23.09 28.77 -22.53
C ASP A 687 23.75 27.46 -22.96
N TYR A 688 24.13 26.67 -21.97
CA TYR A 688 24.71 25.33 -22.14
C TYR A 688 24.02 24.35 -21.19
N TRP A 689 23.62 23.21 -21.74
CA TRP A 689 22.91 22.15 -21.03
C TRP A 689 23.75 20.89 -21.01
N ALA A 690 23.65 20.12 -19.94
CA ALA A 690 24.24 18.80 -19.81
C ALA A 690 23.26 17.80 -19.18
N MET A 691 23.33 16.53 -19.56
CA MET A 691 22.65 15.44 -18.84
C MET A 691 23.57 14.23 -18.74
N ILE A 692 23.58 13.60 -17.57
CA ILE A 692 24.25 12.32 -17.34
C ILE A 692 23.29 11.21 -17.75
N ALA A 693 23.73 10.37 -18.65
CA ALA A 693 23.08 9.14 -19.10
C ALA A 693 23.98 7.94 -18.78
N ASN A 694 23.45 6.74 -18.90
CA ASN A 694 24.19 5.52 -18.59
C ASN A 694 24.09 4.52 -19.74
N THR A 695 25.24 4.09 -20.25
CA THR A 695 25.34 2.98 -21.22
C THR A 695 25.54 1.64 -20.54
N GLY A 696 25.80 1.66 -19.23
CA GLY A 696 26.00 0.50 -18.38
C GLY A 696 24.70 -0.25 -18.09
N SER A 697 24.85 -1.49 -17.63
CA SER A 697 23.72 -2.36 -17.31
C SER A 697 23.12 -2.09 -15.93
N GLY A 698 23.92 -1.62 -14.98
CA GLY A 698 23.51 -1.38 -13.60
C GLY A 698 23.09 0.05 -13.34
N GLN A 699 22.34 0.25 -12.25
CA GLN A 699 22.03 1.57 -11.71
C GLN A 699 23.31 2.25 -11.21
N MET A 700 23.34 3.58 -11.27
CA MET A 700 24.42 4.44 -10.84
C MET A 700 23.93 5.36 -9.73
N GLN A 701 24.68 5.43 -8.63
CA GLN A 701 24.49 6.40 -7.56
C GLN A 701 25.49 7.52 -7.79
N MET A 702 25.01 8.75 -8.02
CA MET A 702 25.83 9.93 -8.28
C MET A 702 25.82 10.88 -7.08
N GLN A 703 26.93 11.59 -6.89
CA GLN A 703 27.07 12.59 -5.81
C GLN A 703 27.90 13.79 -6.27
N GLU A 704 27.74 14.92 -5.58
CA GLU A 704 28.51 16.16 -5.80
C GLU A 704 28.53 16.63 -7.27
N ILE A 705 27.37 16.60 -7.94
CA ILE A 705 27.23 16.85 -9.37
C ILE A 705 27.31 18.35 -9.63
N ALA A 706 28.30 18.79 -10.41
CA ALA A 706 28.50 20.21 -10.67
C ALA A 706 28.78 20.48 -12.15
N LEU A 707 27.95 21.34 -12.75
CA LEU A 707 28.20 21.95 -14.06
C LEU A 707 28.84 23.32 -13.87
N ARG A 708 30.06 23.48 -14.36
CA ARG A 708 30.89 24.69 -14.21
C ARG A 708 31.45 25.14 -15.54
N TYR A 709 31.90 26.39 -15.60
CA TYR A 709 32.61 26.93 -16.75
C TYR A 709 33.85 27.70 -16.30
N ASN A 710 34.86 27.80 -17.17
CA ASN A 710 36.04 28.62 -16.94
C ASN A 710 36.76 28.98 -18.26
N ASP A 711 37.80 29.81 -18.15
CA ASP A 711 38.62 30.33 -19.24
C ASP A 711 39.95 29.57 -19.43
N SER A 712 40.18 28.49 -18.66
CA SER A 712 41.42 27.73 -18.79
C SER A 712 41.46 26.95 -20.09
N THR A 713 42.66 26.70 -20.62
CA THR A 713 42.85 25.84 -21.78
C THR A 713 42.27 24.45 -21.48
N PRO A 714 41.37 23.91 -22.32
CA PRO A 714 40.87 22.56 -22.17
C PRO A 714 42.01 21.54 -22.19
N ASP A 715 41.90 20.53 -21.34
CA ASP A 715 42.83 19.40 -21.21
C ASP A 715 42.40 18.18 -22.05
N VAL A 716 41.31 18.32 -22.80
CA VAL A 716 40.77 17.33 -23.75
C VAL A 716 40.68 17.92 -25.16
N PRO A 717 40.64 17.08 -26.22
CA PRO A 717 40.41 17.55 -27.59
C PRO A 717 39.04 18.25 -27.72
N CYS A 718 39.03 19.41 -28.39
CA CYS A 718 37.82 20.20 -28.58
C CYS A 718 37.16 19.97 -29.94
N ILE A 719 35.87 20.28 -30.01
CA ILE A 719 35.12 20.20 -31.26
C ILE A 719 35.73 21.19 -32.27
N GLY A 720 36.14 20.68 -33.43
CA GLY A 720 36.75 21.48 -34.50
C GLY A 720 38.28 21.63 -34.40
N ASP A 721 38.92 20.99 -33.41
CA ASP A 721 40.38 20.79 -33.46
C ASP A 721 40.72 19.85 -34.64
N ASP A 722 41.67 20.25 -35.47
CA ASP A 722 42.19 19.43 -36.56
C ASP A 722 43.28 18.49 -36.01
N PRO A 723 43.06 17.16 -35.97
CA PRO A 723 44.05 16.23 -35.44
C PRO A 723 45.37 16.22 -36.25
N ASP A 724 45.38 16.77 -37.48
CA ASP A 724 46.55 16.79 -38.36
C ASP A 724 47.31 18.14 -38.37
N ALA A 725 46.88 19.13 -37.58
CA ALA A 725 47.56 20.42 -37.50
C ALA A 725 48.74 20.43 -36.49
N GLY A 726 49.71 19.52 -36.66
CA GLY A 726 50.90 19.51 -35.80
C GLY A 726 51.97 18.47 -36.09
N ASP A 727 52.69 18.57 -37.22
CA ASP A 727 54.17 18.68 -37.27
C ASP A 727 54.65 18.73 -38.73
N GLY A 728 54.72 19.95 -39.27
CA GLY A 728 55.44 20.21 -40.52
C GLY A 728 56.93 20.32 -40.23
N GLY A 729 57.66 19.19 -40.29
CA GLY A 729 59.05 19.15 -39.85
C GLY A 729 59.92 17.98 -40.31
N GLY A 730 60.00 17.73 -41.62
CA GLY A 730 61.27 17.27 -42.23
C GLY A 730 61.44 15.78 -42.58
N ASP A 731 61.77 15.60 -43.86
CA ASP A 731 62.58 14.55 -44.51
C ASP A 731 62.04 13.11 -44.59
N GLY A 732 61.68 12.75 -45.83
CA GLY A 732 61.45 11.36 -46.27
C GLY A 732 62.71 10.48 -46.20
N PRO A 733 62.58 9.19 -46.53
CA PRO A 733 62.50 8.87 -47.94
C PRO A 733 61.50 7.76 -48.33
N GLU A 734 61.27 7.77 -49.64
CA GLU A 734 60.68 6.74 -50.50
C GLU A 734 61.14 5.31 -50.18
N ASP A 735 60.19 4.38 -50.20
CA ASP A 735 60.18 3.15 -51.03
C ASP A 735 59.35 2.06 -50.35
N VAL A 736 58.19 1.76 -50.94
CA VAL A 736 57.47 0.50 -50.74
C VAL A 736 57.61 -0.29 -52.02
N PRO A 737 57.91 -1.59 -51.91
CA PRO A 737 57.22 -2.54 -52.79
C PRO A 737 56.44 -3.61 -52.03
N GLU A 738 55.27 -3.86 -52.59
CA GLU A 738 54.23 -4.87 -52.41
C GLU A 738 54.63 -6.35 -52.16
N GLU A 739 53.60 -7.08 -51.69
CA GLU A 739 53.41 -8.55 -51.55
C GLU A 739 54.00 -9.17 -50.26
N VAL A 740 53.37 -10.10 -49.50
CA VAL A 740 52.52 -11.26 -49.81
C VAL A 740 51.65 -11.64 -48.58
N ALA A 741 50.55 -12.34 -48.84
CA ALA A 741 49.54 -12.93 -47.95
C ALA A 741 49.99 -13.93 -46.87
N ASP A 742 49.07 -14.15 -45.91
CA ASP A 742 48.76 -15.34 -45.09
C ASP A 742 49.90 -16.21 -44.54
N ALA A 743 49.98 -16.33 -43.20
CA ALA A 743 49.96 -17.64 -42.53
C ALA A 743 49.87 -17.52 -41.00
N VAL A 744 48.95 -18.31 -40.45
CA VAL A 744 48.86 -18.77 -39.05
C VAL A 744 50.17 -19.47 -38.64
N GLY A 745 50.63 -19.24 -37.41
CA GLY A 745 51.73 -19.99 -36.81
C GLY A 745 51.81 -19.79 -35.30
N ASP A 746 51.52 -20.86 -34.57
CA ASP A 746 51.70 -21.03 -33.12
C ASP A 746 53.18 -20.90 -32.71
N GLY A 747 53.45 -20.46 -31.47
CA GLY A 747 54.70 -20.80 -30.79
C GLY A 747 55.33 -19.75 -29.86
N GLU A 748 55.21 -20.05 -28.57
CA GLU A 748 56.22 -19.93 -27.51
C GLU A 748 56.59 -18.56 -26.88
N ALA A 749 56.35 -18.56 -25.56
CA ALA A 749 56.89 -17.66 -24.58
C ALA A 749 58.41 -17.82 -24.40
N VAL A 750 59.10 -16.70 -24.20
CA VAL A 750 60.38 -16.63 -23.49
C VAL A 750 60.31 -15.43 -22.55
N GLY A 751 60.34 -15.71 -21.25
CA GLY A 751 60.48 -14.70 -20.19
C GLY A 751 61.93 -14.51 -19.75
N ASP A 752 62.15 -13.41 -19.03
CA ASP A 752 63.22 -13.18 -18.04
C ASP A 752 62.84 -11.88 -17.28
N GLY A 753 62.78 -11.74 -15.96
CA GLY A 753 63.02 -12.64 -14.84
C GLY A 753 62.67 -11.88 -13.53
N GLY A 754 61.83 -12.47 -12.67
CA GLY A 754 61.57 -11.99 -11.31
C GLY A 754 62.60 -12.56 -10.33
N LEU A 755 63.03 -11.75 -9.35
CA LEU A 755 63.87 -12.21 -8.23
C LEU A 755 63.03 -12.33 -6.96
N ALA A 756 63.15 -13.47 -6.28
CA ALA A 756 62.44 -13.85 -5.05
C ALA A 756 62.96 -13.12 -3.80
N CYS A 757 62.09 -12.94 -2.79
CA CYS A 757 62.41 -12.31 -1.50
C CYS A 757 63.37 -13.15 -0.64
N GLU A 758 64.58 -12.66 -0.36
CA GLU A 758 65.46 -13.24 0.67
C GLU A 758 65.13 -12.66 2.07
N PRO A 759 64.85 -13.50 3.09
CA PRO A 759 64.33 -13.05 4.40
C PRO A 759 65.19 -12.04 5.15
N VAL A 760 66.51 -12.04 4.92
CA VAL A 760 67.45 -11.15 5.62
C VAL A 760 67.44 -9.74 5.01
N ASP A 761 67.12 -9.63 3.72
CA ASP A 761 67.11 -8.36 2.95
C ASP A 761 65.78 -7.60 3.10
N CYS A 762 64.67 -8.31 3.32
CA CYS A 762 63.34 -7.69 3.46
C CYS A 762 63.24 -6.80 4.70
N ALA A 763 63.74 -7.27 5.85
CA ALA A 763 63.72 -6.50 7.08
C ALA A 763 64.63 -5.25 7.02
N GLU A 764 65.76 -5.31 6.31
CA GLU A 764 66.62 -4.14 6.07
C GLU A 764 65.99 -3.13 5.09
N ARG A 765 65.38 -3.60 4.00
CA ARG A 765 64.66 -2.74 3.05
C ARG A 765 63.51 -1.98 3.72
N CYS A 766 62.75 -2.64 4.58
CA CYS A 766 61.66 -2.00 5.31
C CYS A 766 62.16 -0.99 6.35
N ARG A 767 63.27 -1.28 7.04
CA ARG A 767 63.91 -0.30 7.94
C ARG A 767 64.47 0.90 7.18
N ALA A 768 65.05 0.70 6.00
CA ALA A 768 65.51 1.80 5.13
C ALA A 768 64.34 2.67 4.64
N ALA A 769 63.14 2.09 4.47
CA ALA A 769 61.91 2.79 4.14
C ALA A 769 61.15 3.36 5.37
N GLY A 770 61.77 3.38 6.55
CA GLY A 770 61.20 4.00 7.76
C GLY A 770 60.13 3.16 8.47
N ARG A 771 60.08 1.85 8.21
CA ARG A 771 59.15 0.91 8.87
C ARG A 771 59.90 0.07 9.93
N PRO A 772 59.24 -0.33 11.04
CA PRO A 772 59.87 -1.07 12.15
C PRO A 772 60.50 -2.41 11.75
N GLY A 773 59.98 -3.09 10.71
CA GLY A 773 60.53 -4.34 10.18
C GLY A 773 59.75 -4.83 8.95
N GLY A 774 60.08 -6.02 8.46
CA GLY A 774 59.37 -6.66 7.34
C GLY A 774 59.67 -8.15 7.23
N GLU A 775 58.75 -8.90 6.63
CA GLU A 775 58.83 -10.35 6.42
C GLU A 775 58.40 -10.71 4.99
N CYS A 776 58.95 -11.81 4.45
CA CYS A 776 58.52 -12.32 3.16
C CYS A 776 57.21 -13.14 3.32
N ARG A 777 56.19 -12.87 2.50
CA ARG A 777 54.91 -13.59 2.45
C ARG A 777 54.66 -14.17 1.05
N GLY A 778 54.13 -15.39 0.99
CA GLY A 778 53.88 -16.15 -0.25
C GLY A 778 54.60 -17.51 -0.24
N GLU A 779 54.30 -18.35 -1.24
CA GLU A 779 54.95 -19.65 -1.46
C GLU A 779 55.55 -19.73 -2.87
N GLY A 780 56.72 -20.36 -3.00
CA GLY A 780 57.36 -20.58 -4.30
C GLY A 780 57.90 -19.29 -4.94
N ALA A 781 57.59 -19.08 -6.23
CA ALA A 781 58.14 -17.96 -7.02
C ALA A 781 57.49 -16.60 -6.68
N ASP A 782 56.37 -16.58 -5.94
CA ASP A 782 55.60 -15.38 -5.61
C ASP A 782 55.88 -14.86 -4.18
N LEU A 783 57.06 -15.15 -3.63
CA LEU A 783 57.50 -14.64 -2.33
C LEU A 783 57.75 -13.12 -2.39
N GLN A 784 56.88 -12.33 -1.74
CA GLN A 784 56.93 -10.87 -1.72
C GLN A 784 57.32 -10.32 -0.32
N CYS A 785 58.07 -9.22 -0.27
CA CYS A 785 58.46 -8.56 0.98
C CYS A 785 57.36 -7.61 1.48
N VAL A 786 56.91 -7.77 2.72
CA VAL A 786 55.86 -6.93 3.33
C VAL A 786 56.39 -6.26 4.61
N CYS A 787 56.31 -4.93 4.68
CA CYS A 787 56.76 -4.16 5.84
C CYS A 787 55.66 -4.05 6.91
N THR A 788 56.01 -4.18 8.18
CA THR A 788 55.08 -3.98 9.30
C THR A 788 54.80 -2.49 9.53
N SER A 789 53.55 -2.11 9.80
CA SER A 789 53.15 -0.76 10.19
C SER A 789 53.11 -0.61 11.71
N ASP A 790 53.49 0.55 12.24
CA ASP A 790 53.43 0.87 13.66
C ASP A 790 51.97 1.03 14.11
N GLU A 791 51.45 0.08 14.89
CA GLU A 791 50.25 0.30 15.71
C GLU A 791 50.61 0.34 17.20
N GLY A 792 50.24 1.44 17.86
CA GLY A 792 49.93 1.44 19.30
C GLY A 792 50.36 2.67 20.11
N GLY A 793 49.38 3.50 20.51
CA GLY A 793 49.33 4.05 21.88
C GLY A 793 49.04 5.55 22.10
N GLY A 794 47.85 5.86 22.65
CA GLY A 794 47.74 6.70 23.86
C GLY A 794 47.13 8.13 23.80
N CYS A 795 45.85 8.24 24.22
CA CYS A 795 45.18 9.29 25.02
C CYS A 795 45.52 10.80 24.90
N GLY A 796 44.47 11.63 24.62
CA GLY A 796 44.23 12.91 25.32
C GLY A 796 43.87 14.17 24.51
N CYS A 797 42.58 14.57 24.53
CA CYS A 797 41.95 15.91 24.41
C CYS A 797 42.65 17.01 23.55
N ARG A 798 42.03 17.75 22.60
CA ARG A 798 40.69 18.37 22.56
C ARG A 798 40.46 18.97 21.15
N ALA A 799 39.22 18.88 20.67
CA ALA A 799 38.50 19.77 19.73
C ALA A 799 39.08 20.07 18.33
N GLY A 800 38.46 19.47 17.32
CA GLY A 800 38.48 19.91 15.93
C GLY A 800 37.39 19.18 15.15
N ARG A 801 36.44 19.93 14.59
CA ARG A 801 35.23 19.46 13.89
C ARG A 801 35.52 18.34 12.89
N THR A 802 34.85 17.20 13.05
CA THR A 802 34.73 16.16 12.01
C THR A 802 33.30 16.15 11.49
N SER A 803 33.19 16.38 10.18
CA SER A 803 32.07 16.06 9.33
C SER A 803 31.60 14.63 9.64
N GLY A 804 30.37 14.51 10.14
CA GLY A 804 29.73 13.23 10.34
C GLY A 804 29.39 12.63 8.98
N ALA A 805 29.83 11.40 8.75
CA ALA A 805 29.20 10.51 7.80
C ALA A 805 27.75 10.33 8.27
N LEU A 806 26.82 11.00 7.58
CA LEU A 806 25.40 10.69 7.65
C LEU A 806 25.23 9.31 7.04
N GLY A 807 24.78 8.35 7.85
CA GLY A 807 24.40 7.03 7.39
C GLY A 807 23.24 7.18 6.42
N GLY A 808 23.51 6.88 5.14
CA GLY A 808 22.48 6.61 4.15
C GLY A 808 21.80 5.30 4.53
N LEU A 809 20.62 5.42 5.13
CA LEU A 809 19.73 4.31 5.33
C LEU A 809 19.11 3.99 3.96
N LEU A 810 19.47 2.85 3.38
CA LEU A 810 18.88 2.36 2.15
C LEU A 810 17.40 2.02 2.40
N LEU A 811 16.48 2.90 2.00
CA LEU A 811 15.13 2.48 1.63
C LEU A 811 15.25 1.66 0.34
N LEU A 812 15.04 0.36 0.47
CA LEU A 812 15.23 -0.62 -0.58
C LEU A 812 14.05 -0.55 -1.57
N LEU A 813 14.36 -0.15 -2.80
CA LEU A 813 13.41 0.02 -3.91
C LEU A 813 12.57 -1.24 -4.16
N GLY A 814 11.25 -1.08 -4.05
CA GLY A 814 10.24 -1.92 -4.69
C GLY A 814 10.34 -1.80 -6.21
N THR A 815 11.24 -2.56 -6.83
CA THR A 815 11.28 -2.71 -8.28
C THR A 815 10.19 -3.69 -8.72
N GLY A 816 8.96 -3.18 -8.85
CA GLY A 816 7.90 -3.86 -9.59
C GLY A 816 8.38 -4.13 -11.02
N VAL A 817 8.69 -5.40 -11.31
CA VAL A 817 9.12 -5.85 -12.63
C VAL A 817 8.03 -5.54 -13.66
N LEU A 818 8.35 -4.72 -14.66
CA LEU A 818 7.59 -4.50 -15.88
C LEU A 818 7.39 -5.84 -16.64
N LEU A 819 6.38 -6.62 -16.26
CA LEU A 819 5.88 -7.75 -17.04
C LEU A 819 4.57 -7.35 -17.72
N ALA A 820 4.70 -6.93 -18.98
CA ALA A 820 3.58 -6.72 -19.89
C ALA A 820 2.65 -7.95 -19.91
N ARG A 821 1.50 -7.88 -19.21
CA ARG A 821 0.43 -8.89 -19.27
C ARG A 821 -0.17 -8.90 -20.68
N ARG A 822 0.21 -9.88 -21.50
CA ARG A 822 -0.62 -10.30 -22.64
C ARG A 822 -1.92 -10.91 -22.09
N ARG A 823 -3.02 -10.15 -22.11
CA ARG A 823 -4.38 -10.67 -21.93
C ARG A 823 -4.61 -11.81 -22.93
N ARG A 824 -4.83 -13.03 -22.45
CA ARG A 824 -5.48 -14.09 -23.24
C ARG A 824 -6.98 -13.87 -23.14
N SER A 825 -7.61 -13.84 -24.32
CA SER A 825 -9.05 -13.88 -24.58
C SER A 825 -9.77 -15.01 -23.85
#